data_AF-A0A1E3L8G6-F1
#
_entry.id   AF-A0A1E3L8G6-F1
#
_cell.length_a   1.000
_cell.length_b   1.000
_cell.length_c   1.000
_cell.angle_alpha   90.00
_cell.angle_beta   90.00
_cell.angle_gamma   90.00
#
_symmetry.space_group_name_H-M   'P 1'
#
loop_
_entity.id
_entity.type
_entity.pdbx_description
1 polymer ?
#
loop_
_entity_poly.entity_id
_entity_poly.type
_entity_poly.pdbx_seq_one_letter_code
_entity_poly.pdbx_strand_id
1 'polypeptide(L)'
;MTTYTPMMMQYLKIKEQAQDAFLFFRLGDFYELFFDDAILASKELEITLTGKAAGAPERIPMCGVPYHSAENYIHRLIEKGYKVAICEQVEEAGASKGIVKREIIRVVTPGTMMESKGLTDKANNYMICLTEREGKMALAACDLSTGELHVTSALSSQQWLRDELGLYEPSEIIGQIDLIDEPYRQALQLGRKVLYTPWDKAREELARRQFGEAAWARLDEERQLCISILIGYLSETQKRSLGQLTHISAYEPEHYMILDPFTRRNLELIETVRERSRKGSLLWLLDRTETPMGGRLLRRWIDKPLLSRKLVEERLEAVEKLHHGLILREDLRSQLKGIYDLERLVGRIAFGTANGRDMLALRDSLAQIPELRRQCTDSSSSTLQQISQLMDECTDLTDAISTAIVDDPPVSVKDGGLIREGYHAHLDELREASVNGKRWIAELEAAERLATGIKSLKIGYNKIFGYYIEVTRSNLNALPEGRYERKQTLANAERYVTPELKAKEALILEAQEKMVDIEYELFADLRTQVANEIPRLKQLAEKVAEIDVYQSFAAISAERAFVKPVLTDRYDLIVKEGRHPVVEAVMNNTSFISNSTEITEDKANILLITGPNMAGKSTYMRQVALVSIMAQIGCFVPAQHAEIPMIDRIFTRIGAADDLIGGQSTFMVEMADIQVMTERATPRSLIIIDELGRGTSTSEGMSIAQAVIEYVHHEIGCKALVSTHFHELAHLEETLEHLQNFSMAVKESGDKVHFLRKLVPGAASTSYGIYCAQLAGLPESIIDRANGILSRMEQASSTVVADQSTISSATRPAHTEQHQTTSHYSSNYKESSSPIAEKSAALSPDTSFTAIDTQQIEDQYTKPTSKNKAQDVVQMSIFGDEEETIQTIIKEDPVAKQIVELIQNTDIMNMTPLQAMQLLNDLKVKATY
;
A
#
# COMPACT_ATOMS: atom_id res chain seq x y z
N MET A 1 3.71 -46.12 -19.91
CA MET A 1 3.71 -45.19 -18.75
C MET A 1 5.15 -44.88 -18.40
N THR A 2 5.48 -43.63 -18.16
CA THR A 2 6.86 -43.20 -17.82
C THR A 2 7.09 -43.36 -16.33
N THR A 3 8.02 -44.25 -15.93
CA THR A 3 8.29 -44.52 -14.52
C THR A 3 9.28 -43.49 -13.97
N TYR A 4 8.76 -42.39 -13.42
CA TYR A 4 9.57 -41.39 -12.74
C TYR A 4 10.27 -41.97 -11.49
N THR A 5 11.42 -41.39 -11.14
CA THR A 5 12.14 -41.72 -9.91
C THR A 5 11.27 -41.48 -8.67
N PRO A 6 11.42 -42.26 -7.57
CA PRO A 6 10.56 -42.10 -6.40
C PRO A 6 10.62 -40.71 -5.73
N MET A 7 11.72 -39.96 -5.89
CA MET A 7 11.80 -38.55 -5.47
C MET A 7 10.89 -37.66 -6.33
N MET A 8 10.89 -37.83 -7.65
CA MET A 8 10.03 -37.07 -8.55
C MET A 8 8.55 -37.44 -8.39
N MET A 9 8.25 -38.69 -8.05
CA MET A 9 6.90 -39.11 -7.62
C MET A 9 6.46 -38.44 -6.30
N GLN A 10 7.40 -38.24 -5.35
CA GLN A 10 7.13 -37.46 -4.13
C GLN A 10 6.86 -35.99 -4.46
N TYR A 11 7.65 -35.37 -5.34
CA TYR A 11 7.42 -33.99 -5.81
C TYR A 11 6.05 -33.82 -6.47
N LEU A 12 5.71 -34.67 -7.45
CA LEU A 12 4.43 -34.57 -8.19
C LEU A 12 3.22 -34.69 -7.26
N LYS A 13 3.23 -35.64 -6.31
CA LYS A 13 2.17 -35.81 -5.29
C LYS A 13 2.03 -34.60 -4.34
N ILE A 14 3.08 -33.81 -4.17
CA ILE A 14 3.06 -32.60 -3.35
C ILE A 14 2.66 -31.38 -4.19
N LYS A 15 3.08 -31.28 -5.45
CA LYS A 15 2.65 -30.25 -6.41
C LYS A 15 1.16 -30.34 -6.70
N GLU A 16 0.58 -31.53 -6.69
CA GLU A 16 -0.87 -31.76 -6.79
C GLU A 16 -1.68 -31.00 -5.71
N GLN A 17 -1.07 -30.70 -4.56
CA GLN A 17 -1.67 -29.94 -3.44
C GLN A 17 -1.44 -28.41 -3.53
N ALA A 18 -0.68 -27.95 -4.53
CA ALA A 18 -0.23 -26.57 -4.69
C ALA A 18 -0.07 -26.23 -6.18
N GLN A 19 -1.14 -26.45 -6.95
CA GLN A 19 -1.11 -26.30 -8.41
C GLN A 19 -0.98 -24.82 -8.83
N ASP A 20 -1.55 -23.91 -8.03
CA ASP A 20 -1.56 -22.45 -8.20
C ASP A 20 -0.34 -21.72 -7.57
N ALA A 21 0.64 -22.46 -7.02
CA ALA A 21 1.80 -21.92 -6.33
C ALA A 21 3.11 -22.58 -6.79
N PHE A 22 4.21 -21.83 -6.84
CA PHE A 22 5.55 -22.40 -7.06
C PHE A 22 5.93 -23.33 -5.91
N LEU A 23 6.32 -24.58 -6.22
CA LEU A 23 6.73 -25.54 -5.20
C LEU A 23 8.24 -25.47 -4.94
N PHE A 24 8.65 -24.73 -3.91
CA PHE A 24 10.02 -24.70 -3.42
C PHE A 24 10.30 -25.99 -2.65
N PHE A 25 10.97 -26.96 -3.29
CA PHE A 25 11.15 -28.32 -2.79
C PHE A 25 12.54 -28.53 -2.18
N ARG A 26 12.62 -28.77 -0.86
CA ARG A 26 13.89 -28.84 -0.12
C ARG A 26 14.74 -30.06 -0.49
N LEU A 27 15.88 -29.83 -1.12
CA LEU A 27 16.87 -30.85 -1.49
C LEU A 27 18.30 -30.37 -1.13
N GLY A 28 18.98 -31.07 -0.22
CA GLY A 28 20.28 -30.64 0.30
C GLY A 28 20.20 -29.25 0.92
N ASP A 29 21.09 -28.34 0.52
CA ASP A 29 21.09 -26.92 0.91
C ASP A 29 20.34 -25.99 -0.06
N PHE A 30 19.52 -26.56 -0.96
CA PHE A 30 18.74 -25.81 -1.94
C PHE A 30 17.24 -26.02 -1.75
N TYR A 31 16.46 -25.08 -2.31
CA TYR A 31 15.14 -25.38 -2.82
C TYR A 31 15.26 -25.54 -4.34
N GLU A 32 14.81 -26.68 -4.86
CA GLU A 32 14.70 -26.92 -6.30
C GLU A 32 13.24 -26.77 -6.74
N LEU A 33 13.03 -26.39 -8.00
CA LEU A 33 11.75 -26.39 -8.69
C LEU A 33 11.88 -27.24 -9.96
N PHE A 34 10.78 -27.85 -10.43
CA PHE A 34 10.79 -28.73 -11.62
C PHE A 34 9.63 -28.46 -12.59
N PHE A 35 9.82 -28.86 -13.85
CA PHE A 35 8.86 -28.68 -14.95
C PHE A 35 8.54 -27.18 -15.18
N ASP A 36 7.26 -26.83 -15.35
CA ASP A 36 6.82 -25.47 -15.67
C ASP A 36 7.17 -24.46 -14.57
N ASP A 37 7.13 -24.87 -13.30
CA ASP A 37 7.62 -24.08 -12.16
C ASP A 37 9.10 -23.68 -12.36
N ALA A 38 9.93 -24.58 -12.90
CA ALA A 38 11.33 -24.29 -13.15
C ALA A 38 11.54 -23.31 -14.32
N ILE A 39 10.78 -23.49 -15.41
CA ILE A 39 10.84 -22.63 -16.61
C ILE A 39 10.39 -21.22 -16.25
N LEU A 40 9.26 -21.08 -15.56
CA LEU A 40 8.70 -19.79 -15.17
C LEU A 40 9.55 -19.12 -14.09
N ALA A 41 10.00 -19.84 -13.05
CA ALA A 41 10.87 -19.26 -12.03
C ALA A 41 12.24 -18.86 -12.59
N SER A 42 12.81 -19.60 -13.56
CA SER A 42 14.04 -19.20 -14.25
C SER A 42 13.88 -17.85 -14.95
N LYS A 43 12.78 -17.67 -15.71
CA LYS A 43 12.44 -16.41 -16.38
C LYS A 43 12.17 -15.28 -15.40
N GLU A 44 11.38 -15.52 -14.36
CA GLU A 44 10.90 -14.45 -13.47
C GLU A 44 11.91 -14.07 -12.37
N LEU A 45 12.87 -14.93 -12.04
CA LEU A 45 13.96 -14.65 -11.08
C LEU A 45 15.34 -14.45 -11.73
N GLU A 46 15.46 -14.63 -13.05
CA GLU A 46 16.72 -14.54 -13.81
C GLU A 46 17.78 -15.54 -13.30
N ILE A 47 17.33 -16.73 -12.87
CA ILE A 47 18.18 -17.82 -12.38
C ILE A 47 18.36 -18.90 -13.46
N THR A 48 19.52 -19.55 -13.48
CA THR A 48 19.89 -20.50 -14.53
C THR A 48 18.93 -21.70 -14.61
N LEU A 49 18.29 -21.91 -15.76
CA LEU A 49 17.58 -23.15 -16.05
C LEU A 49 18.57 -24.26 -16.39
N THR A 50 18.33 -25.45 -15.84
CA THR A 50 19.09 -26.67 -16.06
C THR A 50 18.11 -27.84 -16.28
N GLY A 51 18.59 -29.09 -16.31
CA GLY A 51 17.69 -30.25 -16.38
C GLY A 51 18.21 -31.45 -15.58
N LYS A 52 17.32 -32.14 -14.86
CA LYS A 52 17.62 -33.28 -13.98
C LYS A 52 17.20 -34.61 -14.62
N ALA A 53 18.07 -35.61 -14.54
CA ALA A 53 17.74 -36.98 -14.97
C ALA A 53 16.86 -37.65 -13.89
N ALA A 54 15.66 -38.08 -14.26
CA ALA A 54 14.62 -38.43 -13.29
C ALA A 54 13.72 -39.62 -13.69
N GLY A 55 14.17 -40.49 -14.61
CA GLY A 55 13.48 -41.73 -15.02
C GLY A 55 12.76 -41.63 -16.38
N ALA A 56 12.49 -40.42 -16.86
CA ALA A 56 12.14 -40.16 -18.25
C ALA A 56 13.39 -40.21 -19.17
N PRO A 57 13.22 -40.44 -20.49
CA PRO A 57 14.32 -40.33 -21.46
C PRO A 57 14.82 -38.89 -21.63
N GLU A 58 13.95 -37.90 -21.39
CA GLU A 58 14.27 -36.47 -21.40
C GLU A 58 14.67 -35.99 -20.00
N ARG A 59 15.52 -34.96 -19.93
CA ARG A 59 15.91 -34.31 -18.67
C ARG A 59 14.81 -33.32 -18.27
N ILE A 60 14.26 -33.50 -17.07
CA ILE A 60 13.18 -32.64 -16.55
C ILE A 60 13.74 -31.25 -16.26
N PRO A 61 13.14 -30.15 -16.75
CA PRO A 61 13.57 -28.78 -16.46
C PRO A 61 13.69 -28.54 -14.95
N MET A 62 14.77 -27.88 -14.52
CA MET A 62 15.09 -27.64 -13.11
C MET A 62 15.83 -26.32 -12.93
N CYS A 63 15.39 -25.51 -11.96
CA CYS A 63 16.18 -24.43 -11.38
C CYS A 63 16.14 -24.54 -9.85
N GLY A 64 16.95 -23.75 -9.14
CA GLY A 64 16.95 -23.78 -7.68
C GLY A 64 17.77 -22.66 -7.06
N VAL A 65 17.52 -22.40 -5.78
CA VAL A 65 18.14 -21.31 -5.00
C VAL A 65 18.67 -21.83 -3.66
N PRO A 66 19.80 -21.29 -3.14
CA PRO A 66 20.31 -21.68 -1.81
C PRO A 66 19.30 -21.32 -0.72
N TYR A 67 19.09 -22.22 0.25
CA TYR A 67 18.01 -22.04 1.22
C TYR A 67 18.21 -20.81 2.12
N HIS A 68 19.46 -20.51 2.49
CA HIS A 68 19.85 -19.33 3.28
C HIS A 68 19.52 -17.98 2.60
N SER A 69 19.30 -17.95 1.29
CA SER A 69 18.95 -16.74 0.53
C SER A 69 17.55 -16.80 -0.09
N ALA A 70 16.78 -17.85 0.18
CA ALA A 70 15.49 -18.11 -0.47
C ALA A 70 14.45 -17.01 -0.22
N GLU A 71 14.44 -16.36 0.95
CA GLU A 71 13.56 -15.21 1.27
C GLU A 71 13.54 -14.16 0.15
N ASN A 72 14.71 -13.76 -0.34
CA ASN A 72 14.86 -12.73 -1.36
C ASN A 72 14.28 -13.17 -2.72
N TYR A 73 14.28 -14.47 -3.02
CA TYR A 73 13.71 -15.02 -4.24
C TYR A 73 12.20 -15.24 -4.12
N ILE A 74 11.73 -15.70 -2.95
CA ILE A 74 10.30 -15.77 -2.62
C ILE A 74 9.69 -14.37 -2.79
N HIS A 75 10.30 -13.34 -2.18
CA HIS A 75 9.88 -11.95 -2.27
C HIS A 75 9.63 -11.49 -3.72
N ARG A 76 10.61 -11.69 -4.61
CA ARG A 76 10.52 -11.31 -6.03
C ARG A 76 9.40 -12.03 -6.79
N LEU A 77 8.96 -13.21 -6.34
CA LEU A 77 7.77 -13.89 -6.88
C LEU A 77 6.48 -13.29 -6.32
N ILE A 78 6.44 -12.95 -5.03
CA ILE A 78 5.26 -12.32 -4.40
C ILE A 78 5.01 -10.92 -4.98
N GLU A 79 6.04 -10.11 -5.21
CA GLU A 79 5.96 -8.80 -5.89
C GLU A 79 5.43 -8.87 -7.34
N LYS A 80 5.43 -10.07 -7.93
CA LYS A 80 4.88 -10.37 -9.26
C LYS A 80 3.48 -10.99 -9.21
N GLY A 81 2.90 -11.15 -8.00
CA GLY A 81 1.57 -11.68 -7.78
C GLY A 81 1.49 -13.21 -7.68
N TYR A 82 2.62 -13.91 -7.63
CA TYR A 82 2.64 -15.37 -7.52
C TYR A 82 2.53 -15.85 -6.07
N LYS A 83 2.06 -17.09 -5.89
CA LYS A 83 2.11 -17.84 -4.62
C LYS A 83 3.35 -18.74 -4.58
N VAL A 84 3.87 -19.02 -3.39
CA VAL A 84 5.01 -19.94 -3.20
C VAL A 84 4.76 -20.92 -2.05
N ALA A 85 4.67 -22.20 -2.37
CA ALA A 85 4.56 -23.29 -1.40
C ALA A 85 5.96 -23.77 -0.97
N ILE A 86 6.28 -23.62 0.32
CA ILE A 86 7.55 -24.06 0.92
C ILE A 86 7.38 -25.50 1.41
N CYS A 87 8.12 -26.43 0.80
CA CYS A 87 8.08 -27.85 1.10
C CYS A 87 9.37 -28.31 1.75
N GLU A 88 9.28 -28.62 3.05
CA GLU A 88 10.42 -28.94 3.92
C GLU A 88 10.51 -30.44 4.24
N GLN A 89 11.68 -30.84 4.75
CA GLN A 89 11.91 -32.18 5.26
C GLN A 89 11.42 -32.28 6.72
N VAL A 90 10.53 -33.23 6.99
CA VAL A 90 9.87 -33.42 8.31
C VAL A 90 10.37 -34.67 9.07
N GLU A 91 11.38 -35.33 8.53
CA GLU A 91 12.09 -36.47 9.13
C GLU A 91 13.61 -36.20 9.07
N GLU A 92 14.36 -36.71 10.04
CA GLU A 92 15.81 -36.57 10.06
C GLU A 92 16.50 -37.41 8.98
N ALA A 93 17.51 -36.83 8.34
CA ALA A 93 18.25 -37.41 7.22
C ALA A 93 19.18 -38.56 7.66
N GLY A 94 18.60 -39.72 7.96
CA GLY A 94 19.31 -40.95 8.33
C GLY A 94 18.48 -41.93 9.15
N ALA A 95 17.39 -41.47 9.79
CA ALA A 95 16.56 -42.28 10.66
C ALA A 95 15.75 -43.37 9.90
N SER A 96 15.43 -43.16 8.62
CA SER A 96 14.59 -44.04 7.81
C SER A 96 15.36 -44.66 6.62
N LYS A 97 15.17 -45.97 6.39
CA LYS A 97 15.64 -46.65 5.16
C LYS A 97 14.68 -46.37 3.99
N GLY A 98 14.59 -45.11 3.58
CA GLY A 98 13.67 -44.66 2.53
C GLY A 98 14.01 -43.26 2.00
N ILE A 99 13.04 -42.65 1.32
CA ILE A 99 13.10 -41.22 1.01
C ILE A 99 12.49 -40.45 2.18
N VAL A 100 13.29 -39.54 2.75
CA VAL A 100 12.88 -38.59 3.80
C VAL A 100 11.51 -37.98 3.48
N LYS A 101 10.56 -38.07 4.41
CA LYS A 101 9.23 -37.47 4.25
C LYS A 101 9.33 -35.95 4.09
N ARG A 102 8.56 -35.41 3.16
CA ARG A 102 8.46 -33.97 2.86
C ARG A 102 7.00 -33.54 2.83
N GLU A 103 6.73 -32.35 3.35
CA GLU A 103 5.39 -31.75 3.41
C GLU A 103 5.47 -30.23 3.20
N ILE A 104 4.42 -29.64 2.62
CA ILE A 104 4.30 -28.18 2.52
C ILE A 104 4.01 -27.62 3.91
N ILE A 105 4.93 -26.83 4.45
CA ILE A 105 4.85 -26.25 5.81
C ILE A 105 4.26 -24.83 5.84
N ARG A 106 4.33 -24.10 4.72
CA ARG A 106 3.79 -22.74 4.55
C ARG A 106 3.51 -22.50 3.06
N VAL A 107 2.42 -21.83 2.74
CA VAL A 107 2.21 -21.18 1.44
C VAL A 107 2.28 -19.68 1.67
N VAL A 108 3.24 -19.03 1.00
CA VAL A 108 3.42 -17.57 1.02
C VAL A 108 2.65 -16.98 -0.15
N THR A 109 1.89 -15.93 0.13
CA THR A 109 1.06 -15.19 -0.82
C THR A 109 1.22 -13.68 -0.53
N PRO A 110 0.83 -12.77 -1.44
CA PRO A 110 0.87 -11.33 -1.19
C PRO A 110 0.16 -10.93 0.11
N GLY A 111 -1.03 -11.48 0.38
CA GLY A 111 -1.82 -11.18 1.58
C GLY A 111 -1.31 -11.82 2.88
N THR A 112 -0.25 -12.64 2.83
CA THR A 112 0.26 -13.40 4.00
C THR A 112 1.73 -13.13 4.32
N MET A 113 2.31 -12.05 3.76
CA MET A 113 3.68 -11.63 4.08
C MET A 113 3.81 -11.14 5.53
N MET A 114 4.80 -11.68 6.26
CA MET A 114 5.12 -11.36 7.66
C MET A 114 6.47 -10.64 7.83
N GLU A 115 7.25 -10.52 6.76
CA GLU A 115 8.70 -10.30 6.81
C GLU A 115 9.08 -8.88 6.37
N SER A 116 9.78 -8.15 7.25
CA SER A 116 9.95 -6.69 7.17
C SER A 116 10.61 -6.18 5.88
N LYS A 117 11.46 -6.98 5.23
CA LYS A 117 12.19 -6.59 4.01
C LYS A 117 11.28 -6.23 2.83
N GLY A 118 10.02 -6.67 2.85
CA GLY A 118 9.00 -6.34 1.84
C GLY A 118 7.86 -5.44 2.29
N LEU A 119 7.75 -5.18 3.59
CA LEU A 119 6.62 -4.47 4.19
C LEU A 119 7.04 -3.05 4.54
N THR A 120 6.67 -2.06 3.71
CA THR A 120 6.96 -0.65 4.01
C THR A 120 6.47 -0.28 5.41
N ASP A 121 7.31 0.35 6.23
CA ASP A 121 7.13 0.37 7.69
C ASP A 121 5.81 1.04 8.14
N LYS A 122 5.46 2.17 7.54
CA LYS A 122 4.26 2.95 7.88
C LYS A 122 3.01 2.58 7.04
N ALA A 123 2.95 1.37 6.47
CA ALA A 123 1.74 0.87 5.83
C ALA A 123 1.41 -0.57 6.27
N ASN A 124 0.13 -0.91 6.11
CA ASN A 124 -0.38 -2.26 6.26
C ASN A 124 -0.22 -3.07 4.97
N ASN A 125 -0.33 -4.39 5.09
CA ASN A 125 -0.46 -5.32 3.96
C ASN A 125 -1.75 -6.12 4.13
N TYR A 126 -2.86 -5.55 3.65
CA TYR A 126 -4.19 -6.14 3.82
C TYR A 126 -4.46 -7.25 2.79
N MET A 127 -4.95 -8.38 3.28
CA MET A 127 -5.76 -9.33 2.53
C MET A 127 -7.23 -9.08 2.82
N ILE A 128 -8.11 -9.24 1.82
CA ILE A 128 -9.57 -9.10 2.01
C ILE A 128 -10.30 -10.39 1.66
N CYS A 129 -11.24 -10.80 2.50
CA CYS A 129 -12.25 -11.79 2.18
C CYS A 129 -13.58 -11.13 1.79
N LEU A 130 -14.21 -11.61 0.72
CA LEU A 130 -15.52 -11.16 0.23
C LEU A 130 -16.54 -12.29 0.22
N THR A 131 -17.72 -12.05 0.79
CA THR A 131 -18.83 -13.02 0.83
C THR A 131 -20.18 -12.32 0.76
N GLU A 132 -21.15 -12.94 0.10
CA GLU A 132 -22.56 -12.52 0.06
C GLU A 132 -23.45 -13.62 0.64
N ARG A 133 -24.41 -13.20 1.45
CA ARG A 133 -25.46 -14.06 2.02
C ARG A 133 -26.76 -13.27 2.12
N GLU A 134 -27.85 -13.85 1.63
CA GLU A 134 -29.22 -13.31 1.77
C GLU A 134 -29.39 -11.85 1.31
N GLY A 135 -28.63 -11.44 0.28
CA GLY A 135 -28.66 -10.08 -0.27
C GLY A 135 -27.87 -9.04 0.53
N LYS A 136 -27.04 -9.47 1.48
CA LYS A 136 -26.00 -8.66 2.12
C LYS A 136 -24.61 -9.09 1.65
N MET A 137 -23.76 -8.13 1.29
CA MET A 137 -22.33 -8.34 1.13
C MET A 137 -21.61 -8.10 2.47
N ALA A 138 -20.57 -8.88 2.74
CA ALA A 138 -19.69 -8.76 3.89
C ALA A 138 -18.22 -8.78 3.45
N LEU A 139 -17.42 -7.93 4.10
CA LEU A 139 -16.01 -7.71 3.81
C LEU A 139 -15.21 -7.84 5.10
N ALA A 140 -14.20 -8.70 5.10
CA ALA A 140 -13.24 -8.82 6.21
C ALA A 140 -11.83 -8.48 5.71
N ALA A 141 -11.22 -7.42 6.25
CA ALA A 141 -9.87 -6.97 5.92
C ALA A 141 -8.91 -7.38 7.04
N CYS A 142 -7.81 -8.06 6.67
CA CYS A 142 -6.86 -8.66 7.61
C CYS A 142 -5.43 -8.29 7.23
N ASP A 143 -4.67 -7.72 8.15
CA ASP A 143 -3.20 -7.63 8.05
C ASP A 143 -2.60 -8.69 8.97
N LEU A 144 -2.00 -9.72 8.37
CA LEU A 144 -1.47 -10.85 9.13
C LEU A 144 -0.23 -10.47 9.96
N SER A 145 0.50 -9.41 9.55
CA SER A 145 1.77 -8.96 10.15
C SER A 145 1.57 -8.17 11.43
N THR A 146 0.53 -7.33 11.49
CA THR A 146 0.06 -6.67 12.73
C THR A 146 -0.95 -7.52 13.48
N GLY A 147 -1.59 -8.49 12.81
CA GLY A 147 -2.70 -9.28 13.34
C GLY A 147 -3.98 -8.43 13.51
N GLU A 148 -4.17 -7.43 12.66
CA GLU A 148 -5.39 -6.62 12.62
C GLU A 148 -6.45 -7.31 11.77
N LEU A 149 -7.69 -7.25 12.24
CA LEU A 149 -8.83 -7.88 11.57
C LEU A 149 -10.06 -6.98 11.72
N HIS A 150 -10.45 -6.35 10.62
CA HIS A 150 -11.65 -5.52 10.52
C HIS A 150 -12.74 -6.28 9.76
N VAL A 151 -14.00 -6.13 10.15
CA VAL A 151 -15.15 -6.70 9.42
C VAL A 151 -16.30 -5.73 9.33
N THR A 152 -17.01 -5.76 8.21
CA THR A 152 -18.22 -4.97 7.99
C THR A 152 -19.17 -5.70 7.02
N SER A 153 -20.42 -5.27 6.97
CA SER A 153 -21.42 -5.76 6.00
C SER A 153 -22.46 -4.69 5.71
N ALA A 154 -23.02 -4.74 4.50
CA ALA A 154 -24.09 -3.87 4.03
C ALA A 154 -25.03 -4.63 3.08
N LEU A 155 -26.14 -4.00 2.67
CA LEU A 155 -26.96 -4.50 1.57
C LEU A 155 -26.14 -4.57 0.28
N SER A 156 -26.36 -5.62 -0.51
CA SER A 156 -25.59 -5.93 -1.72
C SER A 156 -25.53 -4.75 -2.68
N SER A 157 -24.31 -4.22 -2.89
CA SER A 157 -24.08 -3.02 -3.69
C SER A 157 -22.65 -2.96 -4.22
N GLN A 158 -22.53 -2.94 -5.55
CA GLN A 158 -21.25 -2.79 -6.25
C GLN A 158 -20.55 -1.45 -5.96
N GLN A 159 -21.29 -0.41 -5.54
CA GLN A 159 -20.68 0.85 -5.14
C GLN A 159 -20.03 0.74 -3.75
N TRP A 160 -20.77 0.24 -2.75
CA TRP A 160 -20.22 -0.02 -1.41
C TRP A 160 -18.97 -0.92 -1.46
N LEU A 161 -19.01 -1.98 -2.29
CA LEU A 161 -17.87 -2.86 -2.48
C LEU A 161 -16.63 -2.12 -3.02
N ARG A 162 -16.80 -1.20 -3.99
CA ARG A 162 -15.68 -0.37 -4.49
C ARG A 162 -15.15 0.61 -3.43
N ASP A 163 -16.04 1.22 -2.64
CA ASP A 163 -15.67 2.23 -1.65
C ASP A 163 -14.88 1.63 -0.46
N GLU A 164 -15.24 0.42 -0.03
CA GLU A 164 -14.53 -0.34 1.01
C GLU A 164 -13.29 -1.08 0.48
N LEU A 165 -13.29 -1.60 -0.76
CA LEU A 165 -12.05 -2.12 -1.38
C LEU A 165 -11.02 -0.99 -1.59
N GLY A 166 -11.46 0.20 -1.96
CA GLY A 166 -10.65 1.41 -2.12
C GLY A 166 -10.23 2.10 -0.81
N LEU A 167 -10.52 1.49 0.34
CA LEU A 167 -10.07 1.93 1.67
C LEU A 167 -8.83 1.15 2.13
N TYR A 168 -8.79 -0.16 1.87
CA TYR A 168 -7.73 -1.05 2.38
C TYR A 168 -6.59 -1.33 1.37
N GLU A 169 -6.78 -1.05 0.08
CA GLU A 169 -5.78 -1.28 -0.98
C GLU A 169 -5.12 -2.69 -0.92
N PRO A 170 -5.93 -3.78 -0.97
CA PRO A 170 -5.44 -5.11 -0.68
C PRO A 170 -4.39 -5.61 -1.66
N SER A 171 -3.42 -6.38 -1.18
CA SER A 171 -2.48 -7.13 -2.02
C SER A 171 -3.07 -8.46 -2.50
N GLU A 172 -4.05 -9.00 -1.77
CA GLU A 172 -4.78 -10.22 -2.11
C GLU A 172 -6.27 -10.12 -1.73
N ILE A 173 -7.14 -10.59 -2.61
CA ILE A 173 -8.59 -10.71 -2.40
C ILE A 173 -8.98 -12.18 -2.54
N ILE A 174 -9.73 -12.69 -1.58
CA ILE A 174 -10.27 -14.05 -1.54
C ILE A 174 -11.79 -14.03 -1.41
N GLY A 175 -12.48 -15.10 -1.81
CA GLY A 175 -13.91 -15.23 -1.57
C GLY A 175 -14.68 -15.99 -2.64
N GLN A 176 -16.01 -15.86 -2.61
CA GLN A 176 -16.90 -16.45 -3.60
C GLN A 176 -16.61 -15.89 -5.00
N ILE A 177 -16.56 -16.78 -6.01
CA ILE A 177 -16.08 -16.46 -7.36
C ILE A 177 -16.86 -15.31 -8.03
N ASP A 178 -18.18 -15.28 -7.85
CA ASP A 178 -19.08 -14.29 -8.45
C ASP A 178 -18.86 -12.85 -7.93
N LEU A 179 -18.29 -12.72 -6.72
CA LEU A 179 -17.98 -11.42 -6.10
C LEU A 179 -16.60 -10.88 -6.47
N ILE A 180 -15.65 -11.77 -6.79
CA ILE A 180 -14.25 -11.41 -7.05
C ILE A 180 -13.96 -11.20 -8.54
N ASP A 181 -14.74 -11.79 -9.44
CA ASP A 181 -14.52 -11.69 -10.90
C ASP A 181 -14.68 -10.25 -11.43
N GLU A 182 -15.71 -9.50 -11.01
CA GLU A 182 -15.88 -8.11 -11.48
C GLU A 182 -14.79 -7.15 -10.95
N PRO A 183 -14.42 -7.16 -9.65
CA PRO A 183 -13.23 -6.46 -9.17
C PRO A 183 -11.93 -6.89 -9.86
N TYR A 184 -11.77 -8.17 -10.20
CA TYR A 184 -10.60 -8.70 -10.93
C TYR A 184 -10.52 -8.15 -12.35
N ARG A 185 -11.63 -8.15 -13.09
CA ARG A 185 -11.73 -7.55 -14.44
C ARG A 185 -11.40 -6.06 -14.42
N GLN A 186 -11.88 -5.32 -13.41
CA GLN A 186 -11.57 -3.90 -13.25
C GLN A 186 -10.09 -3.68 -12.89
N ALA A 187 -9.52 -4.50 -12.01
CA ALA A 187 -8.10 -4.42 -11.64
C ALA A 187 -7.15 -4.74 -12.81
N LEU A 188 -7.51 -5.73 -13.66
CA LEU A 188 -6.80 -6.06 -14.90
C LEU A 188 -6.72 -4.85 -15.84
N GLN A 189 -7.84 -4.17 -16.10
CA GLN A 189 -7.89 -2.97 -16.95
C GLN A 189 -7.02 -1.83 -16.39
N LEU A 190 -6.99 -1.67 -15.06
CA LEU A 190 -6.20 -0.65 -14.36
C LEU A 190 -4.73 -1.04 -14.10
N GLY A 191 -4.29 -2.23 -14.55
CA GLY A 191 -2.93 -2.74 -14.32
C GLY A 191 -2.57 -2.95 -12.84
N ARG A 192 -3.56 -3.13 -11.96
CA ARG A 192 -3.35 -3.30 -10.51
C ARG A 192 -2.89 -4.74 -10.19
N LYS A 193 -1.74 -4.86 -9.51
CA LYS A 193 -1.20 -6.13 -9.00
C LYS A 193 -1.90 -6.56 -7.71
N VAL A 194 -3.14 -7.01 -7.80
CA VAL A 194 -3.85 -7.67 -6.69
C VAL A 194 -4.02 -9.15 -7.07
N LEU A 195 -3.70 -10.06 -6.15
CA LEU A 195 -3.95 -11.49 -6.36
C LEU A 195 -5.41 -11.82 -6.01
N TYR A 196 -6.10 -12.56 -6.88
CA TYR A 196 -7.47 -13.00 -6.66
C TYR A 196 -7.52 -14.51 -6.50
N THR A 197 -8.04 -15.00 -5.37
CA THR A 197 -8.17 -16.44 -5.07
C THR A 197 -9.64 -16.81 -4.81
N PRO A 198 -10.31 -17.55 -5.71
CA PRO A 198 -11.60 -18.17 -5.41
C PRO A 198 -11.48 -19.08 -4.19
N TRP A 199 -12.28 -18.82 -3.15
CA TRP A 199 -12.24 -19.56 -1.89
C TRP A 199 -13.59 -19.54 -1.16
N ASP A 200 -14.14 -20.73 -0.91
CA ASP A 200 -15.46 -20.98 -0.31
C ASP A 200 -15.40 -21.79 0.99
N LYS A 201 -14.21 -22.31 1.36
CA LYS A 201 -14.01 -23.24 2.48
C LYS A 201 -14.15 -22.56 3.86
N ALA A 202 -15.38 -22.38 4.31
CA ALA A 202 -15.67 -21.92 5.67
C ALA A 202 -15.16 -22.90 6.75
N ARG A 203 -14.52 -22.37 7.79
CA ARG A 203 -14.05 -23.11 8.98
C ARG A 203 -14.60 -22.50 10.28
N GLU A 204 -15.93 -22.45 10.41
CA GLU A 204 -16.62 -21.81 11.56
C GLU A 204 -16.11 -22.30 12.92
N GLU A 205 -15.99 -23.61 13.14
CA GLU A 205 -15.47 -24.15 14.40
C GLU A 205 -14.05 -23.64 14.75
N LEU A 206 -13.22 -23.37 13.75
CA LEU A 206 -11.87 -22.85 13.97
C LEU A 206 -11.93 -21.36 14.35
N ALA A 207 -12.77 -20.58 13.68
CA ALA A 207 -12.99 -19.16 13.99
C ALA A 207 -13.61 -18.97 15.39
N ARG A 208 -14.62 -19.77 15.75
CA ARG A 208 -15.21 -19.82 17.11
C ARG A 208 -14.16 -20.09 18.19
N ARG A 209 -13.24 -21.04 17.96
CA ARG A 209 -12.14 -21.36 18.90
C ARG A 209 -11.08 -20.27 18.95
N GLN A 210 -10.80 -19.59 17.84
CA GLN A 210 -9.81 -18.52 17.74
C GLN A 210 -10.24 -17.25 18.50
N PHE A 211 -11.50 -16.82 18.37
CA PHE A 211 -11.99 -15.55 18.93
C PHE A 211 -12.88 -15.71 20.17
N GLY A 212 -13.36 -16.92 20.44
CA GLY A 212 -14.28 -17.24 21.53
C GLY A 212 -15.75 -16.94 21.21
N GLU A 213 -16.64 -17.77 21.75
CA GLU A 213 -18.10 -17.69 21.57
C GLU A 213 -18.69 -16.30 21.89
N ALA A 214 -18.15 -15.61 22.90
CA ALA A 214 -18.63 -14.29 23.31
C ALA A 214 -18.31 -13.15 22.33
N ALA A 215 -17.30 -13.32 21.47
CA ALA A 215 -17.03 -12.43 20.34
C ALA A 215 -17.83 -12.88 19.11
N TRP A 216 -17.89 -14.19 18.86
CA TRP A 216 -18.62 -14.80 17.74
C TRP A 216 -20.10 -14.42 17.73
N ALA A 217 -20.78 -14.57 18.87
CA ALA A 217 -22.21 -14.29 19.02
C ALA A 217 -22.59 -12.80 18.96
N ARG A 218 -21.63 -11.88 18.75
CA ARG A 218 -21.88 -10.46 18.49
C ARG A 218 -21.87 -10.09 17.00
N LEU A 219 -21.47 -11.02 16.13
CA LEU A 219 -21.41 -10.80 14.69
C LEU A 219 -22.68 -11.29 14.01
N ASP A 220 -23.18 -10.52 13.06
CA ASP A 220 -24.24 -10.94 12.14
C ASP A 220 -23.80 -12.15 11.29
N GLU A 221 -24.76 -12.94 10.83
CA GLU A 221 -24.49 -14.23 10.17
C GLU A 221 -23.68 -14.10 8.87
N GLU A 222 -23.81 -13.00 8.13
CA GLU A 222 -22.96 -12.73 6.95
C GLU A 222 -21.51 -12.39 7.34
N ARG A 223 -21.29 -11.75 8.49
CA ARG A 223 -19.96 -11.42 9.04
C ARG A 223 -19.28 -12.68 9.57
N GLN A 224 -20.05 -13.56 10.23
CA GLN A 224 -19.61 -14.89 10.65
C GLN A 224 -19.16 -15.75 9.46
N LEU A 225 -19.89 -15.74 8.34
CA LEU A 225 -19.49 -16.46 7.12
C LEU A 225 -18.17 -15.92 6.56
N CYS A 226 -18.04 -14.59 6.44
CA CYS A 226 -16.84 -13.93 5.93
C CYS A 226 -15.58 -14.31 6.74
N ILE A 227 -15.65 -14.20 8.07
CA ILE A 227 -14.55 -14.58 8.96
C ILE A 227 -14.26 -16.09 8.91
N SER A 228 -15.29 -16.93 8.77
CA SER A 228 -15.10 -18.39 8.64
C SER A 228 -14.31 -18.78 7.39
N ILE A 229 -14.53 -18.10 6.27
CA ILE A 229 -13.83 -18.34 4.99
C ILE A 229 -12.40 -17.80 5.06
N LEU A 230 -12.21 -16.60 5.62
CA LEU A 230 -10.88 -15.99 5.87
C LEU A 230 -9.98 -16.87 6.76
N ILE A 231 -10.50 -17.32 7.90
CA ILE A 231 -9.77 -18.21 8.83
C ILE A 231 -9.50 -19.58 8.19
N GLY A 232 -10.39 -20.05 7.30
CA GLY A 232 -10.13 -21.24 6.49
C GLY A 232 -8.93 -21.09 5.55
N TYR A 233 -8.81 -19.97 4.84
CA TYR A 233 -7.67 -19.70 3.95
C TYR A 233 -6.37 -19.52 4.72
N LEU A 234 -6.39 -18.75 5.80
CA LEU A 234 -5.23 -18.54 6.67
C LEU A 234 -4.75 -19.85 7.32
N SER A 235 -5.67 -20.71 7.75
CA SER A 235 -5.29 -22.02 8.31
C SER A 235 -4.67 -22.96 7.28
N GLU A 236 -5.17 -23.01 6.04
CA GLU A 236 -4.64 -23.91 5.01
C GLU A 236 -3.34 -23.38 4.36
N THR A 237 -3.14 -22.05 4.30
CA THR A 237 -1.89 -21.44 3.82
C THR A 237 -0.79 -21.44 4.89
N GLN A 238 -1.08 -21.00 6.11
CA GLN A 238 -0.04 -20.80 7.14
C GLN A 238 0.29 -22.06 7.93
N LYS A 239 -0.66 -23.00 8.07
CA LYS A 239 -0.50 -24.29 8.77
C LYS A 239 0.09 -24.19 10.19
N ARG A 240 -0.17 -23.06 10.85
CA ARG A 240 0.28 -22.70 12.21
C ARG A 240 -0.90 -22.10 12.99
N SER A 241 -0.73 -21.96 14.30
CA SER A 241 -1.65 -21.15 15.11
C SER A 241 -1.63 -19.69 14.64
N LEU A 242 -2.80 -19.05 14.59
CA LEU A 242 -2.97 -17.65 14.18
C LEU A 242 -3.00 -16.74 15.42
N GLY A 243 -2.06 -16.94 16.35
CA GLY A 243 -2.10 -16.35 17.71
C GLY A 243 -2.17 -14.82 17.76
N GLN A 244 -1.81 -14.11 16.68
CA GLN A 244 -1.93 -12.66 16.56
C GLN A 244 -3.35 -12.17 16.27
N LEU A 245 -4.25 -13.04 15.78
CA LEU A 245 -5.64 -12.69 15.48
C LEU A 245 -6.49 -12.88 16.74
N THR A 246 -6.39 -11.93 17.68
CA THR A 246 -7.05 -12.00 18.99
C THR A 246 -8.41 -11.29 19.06
N HIS A 247 -8.68 -10.35 18.15
CA HIS A 247 -9.87 -9.50 18.17
C HIS A 247 -10.45 -9.33 16.76
N ILE A 248 -11.78 -9.34 16.63
CA ILE A 248 -12.49 -8.97 15.40
C ILE A 248 -13.06 -7.56 15.59
N SER A 249 -12.56 -6.59 14.84
CA SER A 249 -12.99 -5.19 14.89
C SER A 249 -14.13 -4.95 13.89
N ALA A 250 -15.34 -5.30 14.31
CA ALA A 250 -16.56 -4.97 13.57
C ALA A 250 -16.79 -3.45 13.51
N TYR A 251 -17.18 -2.93 12.36
CA TYR A 251 -17.58 -1.53 12.20
C TYR A 251 -18.74 -1.34 11.22
N GLU A 252 -19.59 -0.38 11.54
CA GLU A 252 -20.61 0.15 10.62
C GLU A 252 -20.00 1.39 9.91
N PRO A 253 -20.03 1.47 8.57
CA PRO A 253 -19.51 2.63 7.82
C PRO A 253 -20.12 3.96 8.25
N GLU A 254 -21.38 3.95 8.70
CA GLU A 254 -22.18 5.11 9.12
C GLU A 254 -21.64 5.84 10.37
N HIS A 255 -20.61 5.32 11.04
CA HIS A 255 -19.91 6.04 12.12
C HIS A 255 -18.78 6.96 11.63
N TYR A 256 -18.43 6.90 10.35
CA TYR A 256 -17.30 7.59 9.74
C TYR A 256 -17.73 8.47 8.57
N MET A 257 -16.96 9.52 8.29
CA MET A 257 -17.17 10.34 7.09
C MET A 257 -16.91 9.48 5.86
N ILE A 258 -17.91 9.35 4.99
CA ILE A 258 -17.78 8.58 3.76
C ILE A 258 -17.04 9.42 2.73
N LEU A 259 -15.88 8.91 2.31
CA LEU A 259 -15.00 9.47 1.30
C LEU A 259 -14.82 8.40 0.23
N ASP A 260 -15.36 8.64 -0.97
CA ASP A 260 -15.23 7.71 -2.08
C ASP A 260 -13.76 7.66 -2.61
N PRO A 261 -13.34 6.61 -3.32
CA PRO A 261 -11.97 6.47 -3.81
C PRO A 261 -11.52 7.58 -4.78
N PHE A 262 -12.43 8.20 -5.53
CA PHE A 262 -12.12 9.33 -6.40
C PHE A 262 -11.88 10.59 -5.57
N THR A 263 -12.68 10.84 -4.52
CA THR A 263 -12.47 11.92 -3.56
C THR A 263 -11.19 11.77 -2.74
N ARG A 264 -10.88 10.56 -2.22
CA ARG A 264 -9.59 10.29 -1.55
C ARG A 264 -8.40 10.65 -2.44
N ARG A 265 -8.49 10.36 -3.75
CA ARG A 265 -7.48 10.67 -4.77
C ARG A 265 -7.43 12.16 -5.11
N ASN A 266 -8.56 12.81 -5.38
CA ASN A 266 -8.65 14.22 -5.78
C ASN A 266 -8.17 15.18 -4.69
N LEU A 267 -8.40 14.83 -3.42
CA LEU A 267 -7.91 15.57 -2.25
C LEU A 267 -6.44 15.24 -1.89
N GLU A 268 -5.82 14.28 -2.60
CA GLU A 268 -4.43 13.84 -2.40
C GLU A 268 -4.15 13.47 -0.93
N LEU A 269 -5.02 12.63 -0.35
CA LEU A 269 -4.99 12.31 1.09
C LEU A 269 -3.77 11.45 1.48
N ILE A 270 -3.51 10.36 0.75
CA ILE A 270 -2.40 9.43 1.00
C ILE A 270 -1.24 9.65 0.02
N GLU A 271 -1.56 9.77 -1.27
CA GLU A 271 -0.63 9.94 -2.40
C GLU A 271 -1.09 11.05 -3.34
N THR A 272 -0.17 11.53 -4.19
CA THR A 272 -0.45 12.52 -5.24
C THR A 272 -0.96 11.90 -6.54
N VAL A 273 -1.88 12.58 -7.23
CA VAL A 273 -2.58 12.02 -8.42
C VAL A 273 -1.61 11.69 -9.57
N ARG A 274 -0.55 12.48 -9.73
CA ARG A 274 0.39 12.40 -10.88
C ARG A 274 1.56 11.47 -10.66
N GLU A 275 2.16 11.49 -9.48
CA GLU A 275 3.40 10.77 -9.20
C GLU A 275 3.17 9.47 -8.41
N ARG A 276 1.94 9.24 -7.88
CA ARG A 276 1.65 8.22 -6.86
C ARG A 276 2.66 8.24 -5.72
N SER A 277 3.01 9.47 -5.34
CA SER A 277 4.03 9.76 -4.35
C SER A 277 3.37 10.18 -3.05
N ARG A 278 3.84 9.62 -1.93
CA ARG A 278 3.44 10.09 -0.60
C ARG A 278 3.81 11.58 -0.42
N LYS A 279 4.94 12.03 -0.98
CA LYS A 279 5.40 13.41 -0.83
C LYS A 279 4.46 14.36 -1.56
N GLY A 280 3.88 15.31 -0.83
CA GLY A 280 2.85 16.21 -1.37
C GLY A 280 1.43 15.72 -1.17
N SER A 281 1.18 14.72 -0.32
CA SER A 281 -0.14 14.36 0.19
C SER A 281 -0.43 14.96 1.58
N LEU A 282 -1.67 14.87 2.05
CA LEU A 282 -2.04 15.23 3.43
C LEU A 282 -1.29 14.35 4.45
N LEU A 283 -1.21 13.04 4.20
CA LEU A 283 -0.51 12.08 5.06
C LEU A 283 0.99 12.40 5.20
N TRP A 284 1.67 12.89 4.16
CA TRP A 284 3.06 13.35 4.28
C TRP A 284 3.22 14.60 5.14
N LEU A 285 2.24 15.50 5.10
CA LEU A 285 2.27 16.71 5.92
C LEU A 285 2.04 16.38 7.41
N LEU A 286 1.01 15.59 7.69
CA LEU A 286 0.58 15.28 9.06
C LEU A 286 1.44 14.22 9.76
N ASP A 287 2.21 13.42 9.01
CA ASP A 287 3.15 12.46 9.59
C ASP A 287 4.37 13.16 10.20
N ARG A 288 4.35 13.22 11.53
CA ARG A 288 5.46 13.48 12.46
C ARG A 288 5.51 12.37 13.51
N THR A 289 4.95 11.19 13.22
CA THR A 289 4.90 10.06 14.15
C THR A 289 6.29 9.44 14.26
N GLU A 290 6.72 9.09 15.46
CA GLU A 290 8.05 8.51 15.69
C GLU A 290 8.03 6.98 15.53
N THR A 291 6.88 6.34 15.76
CA THR A 291 6.69 4.89 15.61
C THR A 291 6.06 4.51 14.26
N PRO A 292 6.30 3.29 13.74
CA PRO A 292 5.62 2.78 12.54
C PRO A 292 4.11 2.58 12.73
N MET A 293 3.70 2.06 13.89
CA MET A 293 2.30 1.81 14.27
C MET A 293 1.48 3.11 14.40
N GLY A 294 2.03 4.17 15.00
CA GLY A 294 1.42 5.51 14.97
C GLY A 294 1.23 6.02 13.53
N GLY A 295 2.16 5.71 12.63
CA GLY A 295 2.06 6.04 11.20
C GLY A 295 0.90 5.33 10.49
N ARG A 296 0.70 4.04 10.79
CA ARG A 296 -0.44 3.24 10.29
C ARG A 296 -1.78 3.73 10.87
N LEU A 297 -1.81 4.08 12.16
CA LEU A 297 -2.99 4.64 12.81
C LEU A 297 -3.37 6.01 12.23
N LEU A 298 -2.41 6.90 12.00
CA LEU A 298 -2.61 8.21 11.37
C LEU A 298 -3.22 8.06 9.96
N ARG A 299 -2.68 7.17 9.12
CA ARG A 299 -3.24 6.89 7.78
C ARG A 299 -4.72 6.52 7.89
N ARG A 300 -5.04 5.54 8.74
CA ARG A 300 -6.40 5.05 8.99
C ARG A 300 -7.36 6.14 9.48
N TRP A 301 -6.88 7.10 10.29
CA TRP A 301 -7.71 8.23 10.73
C TRP A 301 -8.01 9.18 9.57
N ILE A 302 -7.06 9.44 8.67
CA ILE A 302 -7.29 10.23 7.45
C ILE A 302 -8.31 9.54 6.51
N ASP A 303 -8.24 8.21 6.38
CA ASP A 303 -9.18 7.42 5.56
C ASP A 303 -10.58 7.27 6.18
N LYS A 304 -10.67 7.35 7.52
CA LYS A 304 -11.90 7.26 8.32
C LYS A 304 -12.03 8.40 9.35
N PRO A 305 -12.34 9.65 8.93
CA PRO A 305 -12.69 10.73 9.86
C PRO A 305 -13.97 10.37 10.64
N LEU A 306 -14.11 10.85 11.87
CA LEU A 306 -15.20 10.44 12.76
C LEU A 306 -16.47 11.29 12.56
N LEU A 307 -17.65 10.69 12.73
CA LEU A 307 -18.93 11.40 12.87
C LEU A 307 -19.36 11.63 14.33
N SER A 308 -18.69 10.97 15.29
CA SER A 308 -18.94 11.20 16.72
C SER A 308 -18.15 12.43 17.20
N ARG A 309 -18.84 13.58 17.25
CA ARG A 309 -18.30 14.85 17.79
C ARG A 309 -17.49 14.66 19.08
N LYS A 310 -18.06 13.94 20.05
CA LYS A 310 -17.43 13.67 21.36
C LYS A 310 -16.03 13.06 21.22
N LEU A 311 -15.89 12.02 20.37
CA LEU A 311 -14.61 11.34 20.17
C LEU A 311 -13.58 12.28 19.52
N VAL A 312 -14.01 13.19 18.63
CA VAL A 312 -13.12 14.19 18.04
C VAL A 312 -12.71 15.25 19.06
N GLU A 313 -13.62 15.68 19.94
CA GLU A 313 -13.31 16.60 21.05
C GLU A 313 -12.31 15.98 22.05
N GLU A 314 -12.41 14.68 22.34
CA GLU A 314 -11.44 13.94 23.17
C GLU A 314 -10.03 13.92 22.54
N ARG A 315 -9.92 13.79 21.20
CA ARG A 315 -8.65 13.94 20.48
C ARG A 315 -8.11 15.37 20.51
N LEU A 316 -8.97 16.36 20.25
CA LEU A 316 -8.61 17.78 20.26
C LEU A 316 -8.19 18.28 21.65
N GLU A 317 -8.64 17.63 22.73
CA GLU A 317 -8.17 17.86 24.10
C GLU A 317 -6.71 17.47 24.27
N ALA A 318 -6.34 16.23 23.91
CA ALA A 318 -4.96 15.74 23.96
C ALA A 318 -4.02 16.61 23.10
N VAL A 319 -4.41 16.89 21.86
CA VAL A 319 -3.64 17.74 20.93
C VAL A 319 -3.47 19.16 21.49
N GLU A 320 -4.50 19.74 22.13
CA GLU A 320 -4.39 21.08 22.74
C GLU A 320 -3.41 21.13 23.92
N LYS A 321 -3.36 20.11 24.79
CA LYS A 321 -2.38 20.09 25.88
C LYS A 321 -0.96 19.90 25.36
N LEU A 322 -0.76 19.02 24.38
CA LEU A 322 0.55 18.78 23.75
C LEU A 322 1.00 19.94 22.86
N HIS A 323 0.08 20.72 22.30
CA HIS A 323 0.39 21.92 21.52
C HIS A 323 1.01 23.02 22.40
N HIS A 324 0.45 23.23 23.59
CA HIS A 324 0.96 24.23 24.55
C HIS A 324 2.10 23.69 25.43
N GLY A 325 2.11 22.38 25.70
CA GLY A 325 3.11 21.69 26.54
C GLY A 325 4.34 21.25 25.76
N LEU A 326 5.12 22.20 25.21
CA LEU A 326 6.31 21.92 24.38
C LEU A 326 7.27 20.89 25.00
N ILE A 327 7.61 21.05 26.29
CA ILE A 327 8.54 20.15 27.00
C ILE A 327 7.99 18.72 27.00
N LEU A 328 6.77 18.53 27.53
CA LEU A 328 6.08 17.24 27.54
C LEU A 328 6.00 16.61 26.14
N ARG A 329 5.73 17.40 25.09
CA ARG A 329 5.66 16.87 23.72
C ARG A 329 7.01 16.35 23.23
N GLU A 330 8.10 17.08 23.42
CA GLU A 330 9.42 16.61 22.98
C GLU A 330 9.96 15.47 23.88
N ASP A 331 9.61 15.44 25.16
CA ASP A 331 9.89 14.32 26.08
C ASP A 331 9.20 13.03 25.61
N LEU A 332 7.88 13.10 25.33
CA LEU A 332 7.09 11.98 24.79
C LEU A 332 7.69 11.47 23.46
N ARG A 333 8.08 12.39 22.56
CA ARG A 333 8.76 12.04 21.31
C ARG A 333 10.10 11.35 21.54
N SER A 334 10.83 11.72 22.58
CA SER A 334 12.08 11.04 22.93
C SER A 334 11.85 9.61 23.40
N GLN A 335 10.78 9.35 24.16
CA GLN A 335 10.38 7.99 24.58
C GLN A 335 9.89 7.16 23.37
N LEU A 336 9.02 7.73 22.54
CA LEU A 336 8.46 7.07 21.36
C LEU A 336 9.53 6.65 20.34
N LYS A 337 10.64 7.39 20.22
CA LYS A 337 11.80 7.01 19.37
C LYS A 337 12.54 5.76 19.86
N GLY A 338 12.41 5.39 21.14
CA GLY A 338 12.95 4.15 21.69
C GLY A 338 12.04 2.93 21.48
N ILE A 339 10.83 3.14 20.95
CA ILE A 339 9.83 2.09 20.77
C ILE A 339 9.85 1.59 19.32
N TYR A 340 10.20 0.32 19.15
CA TYR A 340 10.16 -0.39 17.87
C TYR A 340 8.71 -0.73 17.48
N ASP A 341 8.54 -1.37 16.30
CA ASP A 341 7.23 -1.79 15.80
C ASP A 341 6.63 -2.94 16.63
N LEU A 342 5.97 -2.60 17.75
CA LEU A 342 5.37 -3.55 18.67
C LEU A 342 4.35 -4.46 17.97
N GLU A 343 3.50 -3.92 17.08
CA GLU A 343 2.50 -4.71 16.36
C GLU A 343 3.15 -5.83 15.53
N ARG A 344 4.18 -5.50 14.73
CA ARG A 344 4.89 -6.50 13.90
C ARG A 344 5.82 -7.41 14.72
N LEU A 345 6.38 -6.94 15.83
CA LEU A 345 7.15 -7.78 16.78
C LEU A 345 6.24 -8.85 17.41
N VAL A 346 5.09 -8.43 17.93
CA VAL A 346 4.05 -9.31 18.47
C VAL A 346 3.56 -10.30 17.41
N GLY A 347 3.36 -9.86 16.16
CA GLY A 347 3.03 -10.73 15.03
C GLY A 347 4.08 -11.83 14.78
N ARG A 348 5.38 -11.51 14.82
CA ARG A 348 6.47 -12.51 14.67
C ARG A 348 6.59 -13.46 15.86
N ILE A 349 6.29 -13.00 17.07
CA ILE A 349 6.27 -13.85 18.28
C ILE A 349 5.12 -14.85 18.18
N ALA A 350 3.91 -14.37 17.88
CA ALA A 350 2.71 -15.18 17.69
C ALA A 350 2.88 -16.28 16.63
N PHE A 351 3.52 -15.93 15.51
CA PHE A 351 3.75 -16.82 14.38
C PHE A 351 4.93 -17.80 14.62
N GLY A 352 5.66 -17.65 15.73
CA GLY A 352 6.80 -18.51 16.08
C GLY A 352 8.01 -18.31 15.17
N THR A 353 8.23 -17.09 14.65
CA THR A 353 9.38 -16.72 13.80
C THR A 353 10.29 -15.66 14.41
N ALA A 354 9.89 -15.05 15.54
CA ALA A 354 10.76 -14.14 16.29
C ALA A 354 12.08 -14.80 16.71
N ASN A 355 13.18 -14.06 16.55
CA ASN A 355 14.55 -14.43 16.95
C ASN A 355 15.01 -13.63 18.19
N GLY A 356 16.25 -13.85 18.66
CA GLY A 356 16.79 -13.16 19.84
C GLY A 356 16.78 -11.63 19.73
N ARG A 357 17.02 -11.07 18.54
CA ARG A 357 17.03 -9.62 18.30
C ARG A 357 15.62 -9.03 18.27
N ASP A 358 14.62 -9.78 17.81
CA ASP A 358 13.21 -9.38 17.96
C ASP A 358 12.81 -9.29 19.45
N MET A 359 13.23 -10.26 20.26
CA MET A 359 12.94 -10.26 21.69
C MET A 359 13.64 -9.10 22.41
N LEU A 360 14.90 -8.76 22.06
CA LEU A 360 15.55 -7.55 22.57
C LEU A 360 14.82 -6.27 22.12
N ALA A 361 14.41 -6.16 20.86
CA ALA A 361 13.66 -5.00 20.39
C ALA A 361 12.32 -4.84 21.13
N LEU A 362 11.67 -5.94 21.53
CA LEU A 362 10.51 -5.91 22.43
C LEU A 362 10.90 -5.41 23.83
N ARG A 363 11.93 -5.99 24.48
CA ARG A 363 12.45 -5.55 25.79
C ARG A 363 12.74 -4.05 25.80
N ASP A 364 13.50 -3.57 24.82
CA ASP A 364 13.98 -2.20 24.74
C ASP A 364 12.81 -1.21 24.52
N SER A 365 11.79 -1.63 23.77
CA SER A 365 10.52 -0.90 23.63
C SER A 365 9.73 -0.84 24.93
N LEU A 366 9.55 -1.97 25.60
CA LEU A 366 8.80 -2.07 26.86
C LEU A 366 9.48 -1.25 27.98
N ALA A 367 10.81 -1.19 27.99
CA ALA A 367 11.57 -0.37 28.93
C ALA A 367 11.28 1.15 28.85
N GLN A 368 10.73 1.66 27.74
CA GLN A 368 10.32 3.07 27.62
C GLN A 368 8.92 3.33 28.23
N ILE A 369 8.12 2.27 28.40
CA ILE A 369 6.68 2.37 28.71
C ILE A 369 6.39 2.96 30.10
N PRO A 370 7.11 2.62 31.19
CA PRO A 370 6.86 3.23 32.50
C PRO A 370 7.02 4.75 32.51
N GLU A 371 8.05 5.27 31.82
CA GLU A 371 8.29 6.72 31.73
C GLU A 371 7.29 7.40 30.78
N LEU A 372 6.97 6.79 29.64
CA LEU A 372 5.90 7.25 28.74
C LEU A 372 4.55 7.34 29.47
N ARG A 373 4.20 6.31 30.25
CA ARG A 373 2.98 6.24 31.06
C ARG A 373 2.98 7.30 32.16
N ARG A 374 4.11 7.51 32.84
CA ARG A 374 4.27 8.56 33.85
C ARG A 374 4.06 9.94 33.24
N GLN A 375 4.69 10.25 32.11
CA GLN A 375 4.53 11.52 31.39
C GLN A 375 3.07 11.79 30.98
N CYS A 376 2.35 10.78 30.50
CA CYS A 376 0.92 10.88 30.21
C CYS A 376 0.05 11.09 31.47
N THR A 377 0.42 10.47 32.59
CA THR A 377 -0.30 10.58 33.87
C THR A 377 -0.09 11.94 34.54
N ASP A 378 1.14 12.44 34.53
CA ASP A 378 1.53 13.78 35.04
C ASP A 378 1.07 14.92 34.10
N SER A 379 0.52 14.58 32.92
CA SER A 379 0.04 15.57 31.95
C SER A 379 -1.22 16.30 32.43
N SER A 380 -1.52 17.43 31.79
CA SER A 380 -2.78 18.18 32.01
C SER A 380 -3.94 17.77 31.09
N SER A 381 -3.83 16.62 30.39
CA SER A 381 -4.85 16.09 29.48
C SER A 381 -5.66 14.99 30.15
N SER A 382 -6.99 15.14 30.16
CA SER A 382 -7.88 14.06 30.60
C SER A 382 -7.79 12.83 29.69
N THR A 383 -7.61 13.04 28.39
CA THR A 383 -7.48 11.95 27.42
C THR A 383 -6.18 11.15 27.62
N LEU A 384 -5.04 11.82 27.80
CA LEU A 384 -3.76 11.12 28.06
C LEU A 384 -3.75 10.41 29.42
N GLN A 385 -4.39 10.97 30.46
CA GLN A 385 -4.56 10.32 31.76
C GLN A 385 -5.47 9.08 31.69
N GLN A 386 -6.51 9.08 30.86
CA GLN A 386 -7.34 7.89 30.63
C GLN A 386 -6.56 6.81 29.87
N ILE A 387 -5.75 7.20 28.89
CA ILE A 387 -4.88 6.27 28.16
C ILE A 387 -3.83 5.65 29.09
N SER A 388 -3.17 6.44 29.95
CA SER A 388 -2.15 5.90 30.87
C SER A 388 -2.72 4.96 31.95
N GLN A 389 -4.00 5.10 32.31
CA GLN A 389 -4.72 4.14 33.16
C GLN A 389 -4.96 2.79 32.45
N LEU A 390 -5.10 2.79 31.13
CA LEU A 390 -5.28 1.58 30.30
C LEU A 390 -3.97 0.96 29.82
N MET A 391 -2.84 1.68 29.92
CA MET A 391 -1.52 1.15 29.62
C MET A 391 -1.02 0.23 30.75
N ASP A 392 -0.71 -1.01 30.38
CA ASP A 392 0.16 -1.90 31.15
C ASP A 392 1.63 -1.53 30.89
N GLU A 393 2.49 -1.71 31.88
CA GLU A 393 3.92 -1.46 31.78
C GLU A 393 4.70 -2.71 31.32
N CYS A 394 4.11 -3.91 31.45
CA CYS A 394 4.72 -5.18 31.03
C CYS A 394 6.15 -5.39 31.56
N THR A 395 6.43 -4.94 32.79
CA THR A 395 7.75 -5.07 33.43
C THR A 395 8.13 -6.53 33.65
N ASP A 396 7.15 -7.40 33.90
CA ASP A 396 7.29 -8.85 33.99
C ASP A 396 7.88 -9.47 32.71
N LEU A 397 7.47 -8.99 31.54
CA LEU A 397 8.01 -9.41 30.25
C LEU A 397 9.39 -8.80 29.99
N THR A 398 9.59 -7.55 30.41
CA THR A 398 10.88 -6.85 30.28
C THR A 398 11.96 -7.56 31.10
N ASP A 399 11.67 -7.94 32.35
CA ASP A 399 12.57 -8.66 33.24
C ASP A 399 12.82 -10.10 32.76
N ALA A 400 11.78 -10.81 32.28
CA ALA A 400 11.93 -12.16 31.73
C ALA A 400 12.88 -12.19 30.52
N ILE A 401 12.74 -11.26 29.57
CA ILE A 401 13.64 -11.17 28.42
C ILE A 401 15.04 -10.70 28.84
N SER A 402 15.14 -9.73 29.76
CA SER A 402 16.41 -9.20 30.25
C SER A 402 17.26 -10.26 30.96
N THR A 403 16.64 -11.13 31.76
CA THR A 403 17.32 -12.21 32.48
C THR A 403 17.67 -13.38 31.56
N ALA A 404 16.85 -13.66 30.54
CA ALA A 404 17.04 -14.82 29.66
C ALA A 404 18.02 -14.61 28.49
N ILE A 405 18.03 -13.45 27.82
CA ILE A 405 18.75 -13.26 26.54
C ILE A 405 19.99 -12.37 26.72
N VAL A 406 21.08 -12.66 26.00
CA VAL A 406 22.30 -11.80 25.93
C VAL A 406 22.04 -10.49 25.18
N ASP A 407 22.90 -9.49 25.36
CA ASP A 407 22.69 -8.14 24.79
C ASP A 407 23.13 -7.96 23.31
N ASP A 408 23.90 -8.90 22.74
CA ASP A 408 24.09 -9.03 21.28
C ASP A 408 23.91 -10.49 20.85
N PRO A 409 22.66 -10.94 20.62
CA PRO A 409 22.35 -12.31 20.27
C PRO A 409 22.59 -12.59 18.78
N PRO A 410 22.89 -13.84 18.40
CA PRO A 410 23.09 -14.23 17.01
C PRO A 410 21.84 -13.99 16.16
N VAL A 411 22.04 -13.79 14.85
CA VAL A 411 20.94 -13.63 13.89
C VAL A 411 20.12 -14.92 13.76
N SER A 412 20.79 -16.08 13.84
CA SER A 412 20.17 -17.40 13.82
C SER A 412 20.13 -17.98 15.24
N VAL A 413 18.94 -18.41 15.65
CA VAL A 413 18.70 -19.10 16.93
C VAL A 413 19.48 -20.43 17.02
N LYS A 414 19.89 -20.99 15.88
CA LYS A 414 20.64 -22.26 15.80
C LYS A 414 22.16 -22.12 15.93
N ASP A 415 22.67 -20.90 16.08
CA ASP A 415 24.13 -20.66 16.09
C ASP A 415 24.73 -20.71 17.51
N GLY A 416 23.88 -20.67 18.55
CA GLY A 416 24.26 -20.66 19.97
C GLY A 416 24.83 -19.33 20.47
N GLY A 417 24.94 -19.18 21.78
CA GLY A 417 25.31 -17.93 22.44
C GLY A 417 24.13 -16.96 22.60
N LEU A 418 22.91 -17.48 22.73
CA LEU A 418 21.66 -16.72 22.80
C LEU A 418 21.21 -16.43 24.24
N ILE A 419 21.37 -17.40 25.14
CA ILE A 419 20.89 -17.33 26.53
C ILE A 419 21.96 -16.67 27.44
N ARG A 420 21.55 -15.90 28.45
CA ARG A 420 22.47 -15.23 29.39
C ARG A 420 23.18 -16.24 30.30
N GLU A 421 24.35 -15.87 30.83
CA GLU A 421 25.06 -16.65 31.87
C GLU A 421 24.32 -16.52 33.20
N GLY A 422 24.19 -17.62 33.95
CA GLY A 422 23.46 -17.68 35.21
C GLY A 422 21.95 -17.93 35.08
N TYR A 423 21.41 -18.00 33.85
CA TYR A 423 19.99 -18.28 33.62
C TYR A 423 19.64 -19.77 33.81
N HIS A 424 20.55 -20.69 33.48
CA HIS A 424 20.29 -22.13 33.57
C HIS A 424 21.56 -22.91 33.94
N ALA A 425 21.61 -23.43 35.17
CA ALA A 425 22.83 -24.01 35.75
C ALA A 425 23.50 -25.10 34.88
N HIS A 426 22.74 -26.02 34.29
CA HIS A 426 23.32 -27.07 33.45
C HIS A 426 23.87 -26.55 32.11
N LEU A 427 23.32 -25.45 31.59
CA LEU A 427 23.88 -24.78 30.41
C LEU A 427 25.23 -24.12 30.75
N ASP A 428 25.33 -23.53 31.94
CA ASP A 428 26.57 -22.91 32.42
C ASP A 428 27.65 -23.95 32.78
N GLU A 429 27.28 -25.14 33.30
CA GLU A 429 28.17 -26.30 33.42
C GLU A 429 28.77 -26.73 32.06
N LEU A 430 27.93 -26.82 31.02
CA LEU A 430 28.37 -27.17 29.66
C LEU A 430 29.26 -26.08 29.04
N ARG A 431 28.96 -24.81 29.30
CA ARG A 431 29.81 -23.67 28.92
C ARG A 431 31.19 -23.76 29.58
N GLU A 432 31.26 -24.02 30.89
CA GLU A 432 32.53 -24.20 31.58
C GLU A 432 33.32 -25.38 31.01
N ALA A 433 32.67 -26.51 30.73
CA ALA A 433 33.28 -27.68 30.09
C ALA A 433 33.86 -27.35 28.70
N SER A 434 33.13 -26.56 27.89
CA SER A 434 33.55 -26.11 26.56
C SER A 434 34.74 -25.13 26.62
N VAL A 435 34.75 -24.21 27.58
CA VAL A 435 35.86 -23.27 27.83
C VAL A 435 37.11 -24.01 28.35
N ASN A 436 36.95 -24.90 29.33
CA ASN A 436 38.04 -25.74 29.84
C ASN A 436 38.58 -26.69 28.75
N GLY A 437 37.73 -27.16 27.83
CA GLY A 437 38.13 -27.90 26.64
C GLY A 437 39.03 -27.09 25.70
N LYS A 438 38.65 -25.86 25.36
CA LYS A 438 39.47 -24.94 24.54
C LYS A 438 40.80 -24.60 25.22
N ARG A 439 40.79 -24.40 26.54
CA ARG A 439 42.01 -24.20 27.34
C ARG A 439 42.94 -25.41 27.27
N TRP A 440 42.41 -26.63 27.43
CA TRP A 440 43.17 -27.87 27.31
C TRP A 440 43.81 -28.03 25.92
N ILE A 441 43.15 -27.59 24.84
CA ILE A 441 43.73 -27.58 23.49
C ILE A 441 44.93 -26.62 23.40
N ALA A 442 44.86 -25.44 24.02
CA ALA A 442 46.01 -24.51 24.06
C ALA A 442 47.18 -25.05 24.90
N GLU A 443 46.88 -25.74 26.00
CA GLU A 443 47.88 -26.42 26.84
C GLU A 443 48.51 -27.61 26.10
N LEU A 444 47.74 -28.37 25.32
CA LEU A 444 48.26 -29.40 24.39
C LEU A 444 49.15 -28.78 23.29
N GLU A 445 48.73 -27.69 22.65
CA GLU A 445 49.54 -27.02 21.63
C GLU A 445 50.91 -26.59 22.17
N ALA A 446 50.96 -26.07 23.40
CA ALA A 446 52.20 -25.73 24.08
C ALA A 446 53.06 -26.98 24.39
N ALA A 447 52.45 -28.07 24.87
CA ALA A 447 53.14 -29.33 25.16
C ALA A 447 53.73 -29.96 23.89
N GLU A 448 52.97 -30.01 22.78
CA GLU A 448 53.43 -30.58 21.51
C GLU A 448 54.56 -29.76 20.87
N ARG A 449 54.52 -28.42 20.97
CA ARG A 449 55.64 -27.54 20.55
C ARG A 449 56.91 -27.82 21.34
N LEU A 450 56.81 -28.10 22.64
CA LEU A 450 57.96 -28.44 23.49
C LEU A 450 58.49 -29.85 23.21
N ALA A 451 57.59 -30.84 23.09
CA ALA A 451 57.96 -32.25 22.87
C ALA A 451 58.59 -32.50 21.49
N THR A 452 58.13 -31.80 20.45
CA THR A 452 58.66 -31.94 19.07
C THR A 452 59.74 -30.91 18.72
N GLY A 453 59.85 -29.83 19.50
CA GLY A 453 60.66 -28.64 19.16
C GLY A 453 60.11 -27.80 18.01
N ILE A 454 58.97 -28.18 17.40
CA ILE A 454 58.44 -27.57 16.18
C ILE A 454 57.68 -26.28 16.53
N LYS A 455 58.39 -25.15 16.55
CA LYS A 455 57.79 -23.82 16.82
C LYS A 455 56.67 -23.41 15.85
N SER A 456 56.63 -23.98 14.64
CA SER A 456 55.58 -23.73 13.64
C SER A 456 54.31 -24.56 13.82
N LEU A 457 54.31 -25.55 14.72
CA LEU A 457 53.16 -26.42 15.00
C LEU A 457 51.99 -25.58 15.52
N LYS A 458 50.79 -25.83 15.00
CA LYS A 458 49.53 -25.21 15.45
C LYS A 458 48.41 -26.23 15.51
N ILE A 459 47.47 -26.06 16.43
CA ILE A 459 46.20 -26.78 16.41
C ILE A 459 45.14 -25.87 15.75
N GLY A 460 44.63 -26.32 14.60
CA GLY A 460 43.55 -25.66 13.87
C GLY A 460 42.24 -26.44 13.98
N TYR A 461 41.16 -25.86 13.46
CA TYR A 461 39.84 -26.49 13.35
C TYR A 461 39.27 -26.33 11.94
N ASN A 462 38.52 -27.32 11.46
CA ASN A 462 37.82 -27.28 10.18
C ASN A 462 36.51 -28.09 10.26
N LYS A 463 35.38 -27.48 9.86
CA LYS A 463 34.05 -28.08 9.87
C LYS A 463 33.93 -29.48 9.21
N ILE A 464 34.84 -29.85 8.31
CA ILE A 464 34.78 -31.12 7.56
C ILE A 464 35.51 -32.27 8.29
N PHE A 465 36.57 -31.97 9.05
CA PHE A 465 37.47 -33.00 9.60
C PHE A 465 37.78 -32.85 11.10
N GLY A 466 37.28 -31.79 11.74
CA GLY A 466 37.51 -31.51 13.15
C GLY A 466 38.75 -30.67 13.45
N TYR A 467 39.25 -30.80 14.67
CA TYR A 467 40.53 -30.28 15.13
C TYR A 467 41.70 -31.07 14.54
N TYR A 468 42.78 -30.37 14.18
CA TYR A 468 43.97 -30.98 13.59
C TYR A 468 45.25 -30.27 14.03
N ILE A 469 46.34 -31.02 14.13
CA ILE A 469 47.69 -30.52 14.32
C ILE A 469 48.29 -30.27 12.93
N GLU A 470 48.60 -29.02 12.60
CA GLU A 470 49.22 -28.63 11.33
C GLU A 470 50.75 -28.47 11.48
N VAL A 471 51.50 -29.15 10.63
CA VAL A 471 52.97 -29.21 10.67
C VAL A 471 53.55 -28.86 9.29
N THR A 472 54.44 -27.87 9.25
CA THR A 472 55.10 -27.43 8.01
C THR A 472 55.99 -28.52 7.41
N ARG A 473 56.00 -28.65 6.08
CA ARG A 473 56.66 -29.76 5.35
C ARG A 473 58.14 -29.97 5.65
N SER A 474 58.86 -28.91 6.03
CA SER A 474 60.26 -28.96 6.47
C SER A 474 60.49 -29.74 7.77
N ASN A 475 59.45 -29.88 8.61
CA ASN A 475 59.56 -30.30 10.00
C ASN A 475 58.92 -31.68 10.26
N LEU A 476 58.42 -32.35 9.22
CA LEU A 476 57.74 -33.66 9.34
C LEU A 476 58.67 -34.74 9.92
N ASN A 477 59.96 -34.67 9.61
CA ASN A 477 61.00 -35.59 10.11
C ASN A 477 61.27 -35.45 11.63
N ALA A 478 60.67 -34.45 12.30
CA ALA A 478 60.77 -34.25 13.75
C ALA A 478 59.53 -34.75 14.51
N LEU A 479 58.56 -35.39 13.84
CA LEU A 479 57.41 -36.01 14.48
C LEU A 479 57.74 -37.43 14.97
N PRO A 480 57.50 -37.75 16.27
CA PRO A 480 57.57 -39.11 16.78
C PRO A 480 56.71 -40.11 15.99
N GLU A 481 57.31 -41.26 15.64
CA GLU A 481 56.61 -42.33 14.93
C GLU A 481 55.44 -42.89 15.76
N GLY A 482 54.34 -43.25 15.08
CA GLY A 482 53.19 -43.95 15.68
C GLY A 482 52.17 -43.11 16.45
N ARG A 483 52.48 -41.86 16.87
CA ARG A 483 51.52 -41.04 17.65
C ARG A 483 50.53 -40.21 16.82
N TYR A 484 50.85 -39.91 15.55
CA TYR A 484 50.11 -38.94 14.72
C TYR A 484 49.42 -39.63 13.52
N GLU A 485 48.08 -39.63 13.51
CA GLU A 485 47.27 -40.08 12.37
C GLU A 485 47.17 -38.96 11.32
N ARG A 486 47.71 -39.16 10.11
CA ARG A 486 47.59 -38.16 9.03
C ARG A 486 46.16 -38.08 8.48
N LYS A 487 45.60 -36.87 8.41
CA LYS A 487 44.28 -36.57 7.83
C LYS A 487 44.35 -35.94 6.43
N GLN A 488 45.22 -34.96 6.22
CA GLN A 488 45.24 -34.17 4.98
C GLN A 488 46.66 -33.69 4.66
N THR A 489 47.05 -33.77 3.39
CA THR A 489 48.30 -33.16 2.87
C THR A 489 47.95 -31.88 2.11
N LEU A 490 48.61 -30.78 2.43
CA LEU A 490 48.53 -29.50 1.72
C LEU A 490 49.84 -29.25 0.94
N ALA A 491 49.91 -28.16 0.18
CA ALA A 491 51.11 -27.78 -0.56
C ALA A 491 52.34 -27.63 0.35
N ASN A 492 52.19 -26.95 1.49
CA ASN A 492 53.28 -26.53 2.37
C ASN A 492 53.28 -27.17 3.77
N ALA A 493 52.26 -27.97 4.10
CA ALA A 493 52.05 -28.56 5.42
C ALA A 493 51.28 -29.89 5.36
N GLU A 494 51.36 -30.70 6.40
CA GLU A 494 50.51 -31.87 6.59
C GLU A 494 49.73 -31.76 7.91
N ARG A 495 48.51 -32.28 7.93
CA ARG A 495 47.56 -32.21 9.05
C ARG A 495 47.38 -33.58 9.68
N TYR A 496 47.47 -33.62 10.99
CA TYR A 496 47.44 -34.83 11.80
C TYR A 496 46.40 -34.74 12.93
N VAL A 497 46.03 -35.89 13.49
CA VAL A 497 45.20 -36.03 14.70
C VAL A 497 45.89 -37.00 15.65
N THR A 498 45.76 -36.79 16.96
CA THR A 498 46.17 -37.75 17.98
C THR A 498 44.93 -38.33 18.68
N PRO A 499 45.00 -39.53 19.30
CA PRO A 499 43.87 -40.09 20.05
C PRO A 499 43.38 -39.17 21.18
N GLU A 500 44.31 -38.46 21.83
CA GLU A 500 44.04 -37.52 22.93
C GLU A 500 43.26 -36.30 22.43
N LEU A 501 43.69 -35.69 21.31
CA LEU A 501 43.00 -34.58 20.69
C LEU A 501 41.59 -34.99 20.25
N LYS A 502 41.45 -36.17 19.63
CA LYS A 502 40.17 -36.71 19.14
C LYS A 502 39.17 -37.00 20.29
N ALA A 503 39.65 -37.49 21.43
CA ALA A 503 38.81 -37.74 22.60
C ALA A 503 38.29 -36.43 23.24
N LYS A 504 39.14 -35.39 23.29
CA LYS A 504 38.77 -34.07 23.80
C LYS A 504 37.92 -33.27 22.81
N GLU A 505 38.16 -33.44 21.52
CA GLU A 505 37.28 -32.96 20.45
C GLU A 505 35.86 -33.49 20.60
N ALA A 506 35.68 -34.81 20.74
CA ALA A 506 34.36 -35.41 20.90
C ALA A 506 33.60 -34.80 22.09
N LEU A 507 34.26 -34.65 23.23
CA LEU A 507 33.70 -34.00 24.42
C LEU A 507 33.29 -32.53 24.17
N ILE A 508 34.10 -31.77 23.42
CA ILE A 508 33.84 -30.36 23.12
C ILE A 508 32.68 -30.21 22.13
N LEU A 509 32.60 -31.08 21.12
CA LEU A 509 31.51 -31.08 20.14
C LEU A 509 30.18 -31.53 20.77
N GLU A 510 30.19 -32.62 21.56
CA GLU A 510 29.01 -33.09 22.29
C GLU A 510 28.48 -32.05 23.29
N ALA A 511 29.38 -31.29 23.94
CA ALA A 511 28.99 -30.17 24.79
C ALA A 511 28.40 -29.00 23.98
N GLN A 512 28.99 -28.66 22.83
CA GLN A 512 28.50 -27.56 21.96
C GLN A 512 27.15 -27.87 21.31
N GLU A 513 26.92 -29.12 20.90
CA GLU A 513 25.64 -29.60 20.36
C GLU A 513 24.53 -29.46 21.42
N LYS A 514 24.73 -30.05 22.61
CA LYS A 514 23.78 -29.94 23.73
C LYS A 514 23.57 -28.51 24.22
N MET A 515 24.59 -27.65 24.17
CA MET A 515 24.41 -26.22 24.47
C MET A 515 23.45 -25.55 23.49
N VAL A 516 23.56 -25.82 22.19
CA VAL A 516 22.65 -25.25 21.17
C VAL A 516 21.23 -25.77 21.35
N ASP A 517 21.06 -27.07 21.62
CA ASP A 517 19.74 -27.67 21.87
C ASP A 517 19.06 -27.06 23.11
N ILE A 518 19.77 -26.99 24.24
CA ILE A 518 19.25 -26.42 25.49
C ILE A 518 18.97 -24.91 25.33
N GLU A 519 19.81 -24.16 24.62
CA GLU A 519 19.55 -22.74 24.34
C GLU A 519 18.33 -22.54 23.43
N TYR A 520 18.08 -23.45 22.47
CA TYR A 520 16.89 -23.43 21.64
C TYR A 520 15.62 -23.77 22.43
N GLU A 521 15.66 -24.77 23.32
CA GLU A 521 14.54 -25.12 24.21
C GLU A 521 14.18 -23.95 25.14
N LEU A 522 15.16 -23.41 25.88
CA LEU A 522 14.96 -22.29 26.80
C LEU A 522 14.43 -21.02 26.08
N PHE A 523 14.87 -20.77 24.84
CA PHE A 523 14.34 -19.69 24.02
C PHE A 523 12.92 -19.97 23.51
N ALA A 524 12.60 -21.22 23.16
CA ALA A 524 11.26 -21.60 22.73
C ALA A 524 10.24 -21.49 23.88
N ASP A 525 10.63 -21.84 25.10
CA ASP A 525 9.83 -21.66 26.32
C ASP A 525 9.59 -20.18 26.62
N LEU A 526 10.65 -19.34 26.62
CA LEU A 526 10.53 -17.89 26.79
C LEU A 526 9.61 -17.27 25.73
N ARG A 527 9.77 -17.65 24.45
CA ARG A 527 8.90 -17.17 23.37
C ARG A 527 7.44 -17.62 23.58
N THR A 528 7.22 -18.80 24.14
CA THR A 528 5.87 -19.31 24.47
C THR A 528 5.27 -18.55 25.65
N GLN A 529 6.06 -18.20 26.68
CA GLN A 529 5.63 -17.33 27.77
C GLN A 529 5.19 -15.96 27.25
N VAL A 530 6.01 -15.29 26.43
CA VAL A 530 5.67 -13.99 25.84
C VAL A 530 4.47 -14.10 24.87
N ALA A 531 4.31 -15.22 24.17
CA ALA A 531 3.17 -15.46 23.29
C ALA A 531 1.82 -15.55 24.02
N ASN A 532 1.79 -15.97 25.30
CA ASN A 532 0.54 -15.98 26.07
C ASN A 532 0.06 -14.55 26.38
N GLU A 533 0.99 -13.59 26.50
CA GLU A 533 0.71 -12.20 26.87
C GLU A 533 0.45 -11.27 25.66
N ILE A 534 0.35 -11.83 24.45
CA ILE A 534 0.01 -11.10 23.20
C ILE A 534 -1.16 -10.11 23.35
N PRO A 535 -2.27 -10.43 24.04
CA PRO A 535 -3.38 -9.49 24.20
C PRO A 535 -3.00 -8.20 24.93
N ARG A 536 -2.14 -8.28 25.97
CA ARG A 536 -1.62 -7.12 26.71
C ARG A 536 -0.75 -6.26 25.80
N LEU A 537 0.17 -6.90 25.09
CA LEU A 537 1.11 -6.24 24.17
C LEU A 537 0.39 -5.54 23.01
N LYS A 538 -0.72 -6.10 22.50
CA LYS A 538 -1.56 -5.45 21.47
C LYS A 538 -2.28 -4.21 21.99
N GLN A 539 -2.96 -4.32 23.14
CA GLN A 539 -3.64 -3.18 23.76
C GLN A 539 -2.65 -2.05 24.07
N LEU A 540 -1.45 -2.39 24.53
CA LEU A 540 -0.36 -1.43 24.73
C LEU A 540 0.08 -0.76 23.42
N ALA A 541 0.31 -1.53 22.36
CA ALA A 541 0.70 -0.99 21.05
C ALA A 541 -0.33 0.00 20.49
N GLU A 542 -1.64 -0.30 20.61
CA GLU A 542 -2.72 0.61 20.25
C GLU A 542 -2.65 1.93 21.01
N LYS A 543 -2.44 1.89 22.34
CA LYS A 543 -2.35 3.10 23.17
C LYS A 543 -1.09 3.92 22.90
N VAL A 544 0.05 3.29 22.65
CA VAL A 544 1.28 3.99 22.24
C VAL A 544 1.09 4.65 20.87
N ALA A 545 0.44 3.96 19.92
CA ALA A 545 0.11 4.52 18.61
C ALA A 545 -0.81 5.74 18.72
N GLU A 546 -1.84 5.73 19.59
CA GLU A 546 -2.69 6.90 19.84
C GLU A 546 -1.90 8.11 20.33
N ILE A 547 -1.03 7.92 21.34
CA ILE A 547 -0.17 8.99 21.89
C ILE A 547 0.74 9.57 20.80
N ASP A 548 1.29 8.71 19.94
CA ASP A 548 2.16 9.11 18.83
C ASP A 548 1.41 9.95 17.77
N VAL A 549 0.14 9.64 17.47
CA VAL A 549 -0.68 10.49 16.59
C VAL A 549 -1.04 11.82 17.27
N TYR A 550 -1.34 11.85 18.57
CA TYR A 550 -1.62 13.11 19.28
C TYR A 550 -0.40 14.03 19.35
N GLN A 551 0.81 13.51 19.62
CA GLN A 551 2.02 14.33 19.54
C GLN A 551 2.27 14.79 18.09
N SER A 552 2.04 13.92 17.09
CA SER A 552 2.26 14.24 15.68
C SER A 552 1.39 15.41 15.23
N PHE A 553 0.10 15.39 15.56
CA PHE A 553 -0.82 16.51 15.34
C PHE A 553 -0.38 17.77 16.11
N ALA A 554 -0.02 17.66 17.39
CA ALA A 554 0.44 18.81 18.18
C ALA A 554 1.75 19.44 17.65
N ALA A 555 2.65 18.61 17.11
CA ALA A 555 3.92 19.03 16.54
C ALA A 555 3.73 19.79 15.22
N ILE A 556 2.99 19.23 14.25
CA ILE A 556 2.73 19.93 12.98
C ILE A 556 1.90 21.21 13.18
N SER A 557 0.99 21.20 14.15
CA SER A 557 0.16 22.37 14.47
C SER A 557 0.99 23.53 15.01
N ALA A 558 1.99 23.24 15.86
CA ALA A 558 2.95 24.24 16.34
C ALA A 558 3.95 24.66 15.24
N GLU A 559 4.40 23.74 14.37
CA GLU A 559 5.28 24.01 13.22
C GLU A 559 4.64 25.02 12.24
N ARG A 560 3.31 24.95 12.05
CA ARG A 560 2.57 25.67 10.99
C ARG A 560 1.54 26.69 11.48
N ALA A 561 1.52 26.95 12.79
CA ALA A 561 0.52 27.79 13.45
C ALA A 561 -0.93 27.43 13.02
N PHE A 562 -1.30 26.17 13.21
CA PHE A 562 -2.69 25.72 13.07
C PHE A 562 -3.48 26.05 14.34
N VAL A 563 -4.80 26.19 14.21
CA VAL A 563 -5.69 26.57 15.31
C VAL A 563 -6.69 25.45 15.63
N LYS A 564 -7.06 25.31 16.90
CA LYS A 564 -8.09 24.37 17.34
C LYS A 564 -9.43 24.74 16.68
N PRO A 565 -10.06 23.86 15.88
CA PRO A 565 -11.39 24.11 15.38
C PRO A 565 -12.42 24.02 16.51
N VAL A 566 -13.46 24.85 16.44
CA VAL A 566 -14.70 24.66 17.21
C VAL A 566 -15.57 23.68 16.43
N LEU A 567 -16.00 22.59 17.07
CA LEU A 567 -16.92 21.63 16.45
C LEU A 567 -18.37 21.96 16.80
N THR A 568 -19.26 21.75 15.84
CA THR A 568 -20.67 22.12 15.94
C THR A 568 -21.59 21.09 15.27
N ASP A 569 -22.80 20.95 15.79
CA ASP A 569 -23.87 20.08 15.25
C ASP A 569 -24.89 20.89 14.43
N ARG A 570 -24.66 22.20 14.27
CA ARG A 570 -25.42 23.14 13.44
C ARG A 570 -25.06 22.97 11.96
N TYR A 571 -25.70 23.77 11.10
CA TYR A 571 -25.35 23.85 9.69
C TYR A 571 -24.03 24.57 9.42
N ASP A 572 -23.72 25.66 10.13
CA ASP A 572 -22.72 26.65 9.69
C ASP A 572 -21.28 26.11 9.59
N LEU A 573 -20.58 26.49 8.51
CA LEU A 573 -19.16 26.26 8.29
C LEU A 573 -18.46 27.61 8.08
N ILE A 574 -17.58 27.97 9.01
CA ILE A 574 -16.92 29.27 9.06
C ILE A 574 -15.41 29.06 9.22
N VAL A 575 -14.62 29.51 8.25
CA VAL A 575 -13.16 29.48 8.30
C VAL A 575 -12.63 30.88 8.04
N LYS A 576 -11.93 31.49 9.00
CA LYS A 576 -11.32 32.82 8.84
C LYS A 576 -9.85 32.68 8.51
N GLU A 577 -9.46 33.24 7.37
CA GLU A 577 -8.11 33.20 6.81
C GLU A 577 -7.51 31.78 6.78
N GLY A 578 -8.30 30.84 6.24
CA GLY A 578 -7.87 29.47 5.95
C GLY A 578 -6.79 29.40 4.88
N ARG A 579 -5.94 28.37 4.94
CA ARG A 579 -4.81 28.12 4.03
C ARG A 579 -4.86 26.67 3.55
N HIS A 580 -4.39 26.38 2.34
CA HIS A 580 -4.34 24.99 1.86
C HIS A 580 -3.13 24.29 2.50
N PRO A 581 -3.33 23.30 3.40
CA PRO A 581 -2.27 22.82 4.28
C PRO A 581 -1.06 22.26 3.51
N VAL A 582 -1.32 21.41 2.52
CA VAL A 582 -0.26 20.79 1.71
C VAL A 582 0.43 21.77 0.75
N VAL A 583 -0.31 22.64 0.06
CA VAL A 583 0.28 23.61 -0.88
C VAL A 583 1.12 24.66 -0.15
N GLU A 584 0.66 25.15 1.01
CA GLU A 584 1.46 25.98 1.92
C GLU A 584 2.76 25.28 2.34
N ALA A 585 2.72 23.97 2.60
CA ALA A 585 3.89 23.20 2.99
C ALA A 585 4.87 22.87 1.85
N VAL A 586 4.41 22.85 0.59
CA VAL A 586 5.25 22.61 -0.60
C VAL A 586 5.82 23.92 -1.17
N MET A 587 5.14 25.06 -0.97
CA MET A 587 5.56 26.39 -1.47
C MET A 587 6.70 27.01 -0.64
N ASN A 588 7.90 26.42 -0.73
CA ASN A 588 9.11 27.01 -0.15
C ASN A 588 9.33 28.46 -0.64
N ASN A 589 9.72 29.33 0.30
CA ASN A 589 10.09 30.74 0.09
C ASN A 589 9.00 31.67 -0.51
N THR A 590 7.73 31.25 -0.57
CA THR A 590 6.63 32.11 -1.08
C THR A 590 5.45 32.13 -0.12
N SER A 591 4.94 33.31 0.24
CA SER A 591 3.77 33.45 1.10
C SER A 591 2.50 32.87 0.44
N PHE A 592 1.85 31.91 1.10
CA PHE A 592 0.51 31.45 0.71
C PHE A 592 -0.53 32.56 0.98
N ILE A 593 -1.52 32.72 0.10
CA ILE A 593 -2.59 33.70 0.28
C ILE A 593 -3.77 33.02 0.97
N SER A 594 -4.02 33.39 2.22
CA SER A 594 -5.13 32.91 3.03
C SER A 594 -6.48 33.38 2.47
N ASN A 595 -7.50 32.55 2.62
CA ASN A 595 -8.86 32.77 2.13
C ASN A 595 -9.87 32.38 3.19
N SER A 596 -10.87 33.22 3.39
CA SER A 596 -11.97 32.96 4.31
C SER A 596 -13.13 32.25 3.61
N THR A 597 -13.83 31.40 4.34
CA THR A 597 -15.03 30.64 3.93
C THR A 597 -16.13 30.93 4.94
N GLU A 598 -17.35 31.17 4.46
CA GLU A 598 -18.53 31.36 5.30
C GLU A 598 -19.72 30.77 4.52
N ILE A 599 -20.18 29.60 4.95
CA ILE A 599 -21.34 28.89 4.39
C ILE A 599 -22.30 28.70 5.56
N THR A 600 -23.41 29.44 5.57
CA THR A 600 -24.30 29.57 6.74
C THR A 600 -25.76 29.49 6.33
N GLU A 601 -26.58 28.84 7.16
CA GLU A 601 -27.99 28.55 6.88
C GLU A 601 -28.78 29.83 6.51
N ASP A 602 -28.56 30.91 7.25
CA ASP A 602 -29.21 32.22 7.06
C ASP A 602 -28.73 33.02 5.82
N LYS A 603 -27.78 32.53 5.01
CA LYS A 603 -27.17 33.32 3.92
C LYS A 603 -26.95 32.57 2.62
N ALA A 604 -26.17 31.48 2.68
CA ALA A 604 -25.69 30.79 1.50
C ALA A 604 -25.29 29.37 1.84
N ASN A 605 -25.85 28.41 1.12
CA ASN A 605 -25.41 27.02 1.09
C ASN A 605 -24.53 26.74 -0.14
N ILE A 606 -24.69 27.47 -1.24
CA ILE A 606 -23.87 27.37 -2.45
C ILE A 606 -22.98 28.61 -2.63
N LEU A 607 -21.67 28.42 -2.78
CA LEU A 607 -20.74 29.45 -3.27
C LEU A 607 -20.40 29.18 -4.75
N LEU A 608 -20.84 30.05 -5.64
CA LEU A 608 -20.56 29.99 -7.08
C LEU A 608 -19.28 30.77 -7.40
N ILE A 609 -18.20 30.07 -7.72
CA ILE A 609 -16.84 30.60 -7.81
C ILE A 609 -16.43 30.78 -9.28
N THR A 610 -16.27 32.03 -9.69
CA THR A 610 -15.86 32.41 -11.04
C THR A 610 -14.41 32.88 -11.10
N GLY A 611 -13.89 33.07 -12.32
CA GLY A 611 -12.57 33.65 -12.56
C GLY A 611 -11.59 32.70 -13.29
N PRO A 612 -10.44 33.23 -13.73
CA PRO A 612 -9.60 32.55 -14.71
C PRO A 612 -8.88 31.30 -14.19
N ASN A 613 -8.44 30.47 -15.13
CA ASN A 613 -7.60 29.32 -14.85
C ASN A 613 -6.27 29.79 -14.22
N MET A 614 -5.67 28.96 -13.35
CA MET A 614 -4.54 29.32 -12.46
C MET A 614 -4.82 30.36 -11.36
N ALA A 615 -6.00 30.99 -11.29
CA ALA A 615 -6.30 31.99 -10.26
C ALA A 615 -6.49 31.41 -8.84
N GLY A 616 -6.63 30.09 -8.70
CA GLY A 616 -6.66 29.38 -7.41
C GLY A 616 -7.97 28.66 -7.06
N LYS A 617 -8.98 28.66 -7.93
CA LYS A 617 -10.33 28.08 -7.69
C LYS A 617 -10.27 26.69 -7.03
N SER A 618 -9.68 25.71 -7.72
CA SER A 618 -9.51 24.32 -7.24
C SER A 618 -8.72 24.22 -5.93
N THR A 619 -7.72 25.08 -5.73
CA THR A 619 -6.93 25.12 -4.48
C THR A 619 -7.77 25.57 -3.29
N TYR A 620 -8.62 26.58 -3.47
CA TYR A 620 -9.54 27.02 -2.42
C TYR A 620 -10.58 25.96 -2.06
N MET A 621 -11.14 25.26 -3.06
CA MET A 621 -12.13 24.22 -2.77
C MET A 621 -11.51 23.01 -2.06
N ARG A 622 -10.34 22.54 -2.49
CA ARG A 622 -9.60 21.47 -1.77
C ARG A 622 -9.18 21.91 -0.36
N GLN A 623 -8.83 23.18 -0.15
CA GLN A 623 -8.58 23.71 1.19
C GLN A 623 -9.78 23.50 2.14
N VAL A 624 -11.01 23.77 1.72
CA VAL A 624 -12.20 23.63 2.60
C VAL A 624 -12.47 22.17 2.97
N ALA A 625 -12.37 21.24 2.01
CA ALA A 625 -12.48 19.81 2.32
C ALA A 625 -11.37 19.31 3.24
N LEU A 626 -10.11 19.70 2.98
CA LEU A 626 -8.98 19.29 3.81
C LEU A 626 -9.04 19.87 5.23
N VAL A 627 -9.50 21.11 5.40
CA VAL A 627 -9.78 21.71 6.73
C VAL A 627 -10.85 20.91 7.48
N SER A 628 -11.92 20.49 6.78
CA SER A 628 -13.02 19.72 7.39
C SER A 628 -12.58 18.32 7.82
N ILE A 629 -11.83 17.62 6.95
CA ILE A 629 -11.20 16.32 7.27
C ILE A 629 -10.25 16.48 8.45
N MET A 630 -9.34 17.48 8.43
CA MET A 630 -8.39 17.73 9.52
C MET A 630 -9.09 17.99 10.87
N ALA A 631 -10.22 18.68 10.88
CA ALA A 631 -11.03 18.83 12.07
C ALA A 631 -11.60 17.48 12.55
N GLN A 632 -12.27 16.71 11.68
CA GLN A 632 -12.95 15.45 12.05
C GLN A 632 -12.02 14.25 12.31
N ILE A 633 -10.72 14.34 11.99
CA ILE A 633 -9.70 13.39 12.50
C ILE A 633 -9.15 13.78 13.89
N GLY A 634 -9.44 14.99 14.38
CA GLY A 634 -8.96 15.50 15.67
C GLY A 634 -7.65 16.31 15.60
N CYS A 635 -7.30 16.86 14.43
CA CYS A 635 -6.15 17.73 14.26
C CYS A 635 -6.55 19.22 14.31
N PHE A 636 -5.60 20.12 14.58
CA PHE A 636 -5.83 21.56 14.42
C PHE A 636 -5.78 21.93 12.93
N VAL A 637 -6.45 23.02 12.56
CA VAL A 637 -6.66 23.39 11.15
C VAL A 637 -5.87 24.64 10.72
N PRO A 638 -5.46 24.73 9.44
CA PRO A 638 -4.64 25.82 8.90
C PRO A 638 -5.45 27.12 8.70
N ALA A 639 -5.93 27.75 9.77
CA ALA A 639 -6.73 28.98 9.74
C ALA A 639 -6.25 30.00 10.79
N GLN A 640 -6.90 31.16 10.86
CA GLN A 640 -6.85 32.06 12.03
C GLN A 640 -7.95 31.70 13.05
N HIS A 641 -9.12 31.27 12.56
CA HIS A 641 -10.22 30.73 13.36
C HIS A 641 -11.04 29.79 12.47
N ALA A 642 -11.64 28.75 13.07
CA ALA A 642 -12.52 27.83 12.37
C ALA A 642 -13.64 27.31 13.29
N GLU A 643 -14.86 27.34 12.78
CA GLU A 643 -16.04 26.63 13.30
C GLU A 643 -16.51 25.66 12.20
N ILE A 644 -16.48 24.36 12.50
CA ILE A 644 -16.65 23.28 11.53
C ILE A 644 -17.81 22.37 11.98
N PRO A 645 -18.83 22.15 11.12
CA PRO A 645 -19.93 21.26 11.42
C PRO A 645 -19.53 19.80 11.16
N MET A 646 -20.22 18.86 11.81
CA MET A 646 -20.01 17.43 11.55
C MET A 646 -20.55 17.04 10.16
N ILE A 647 -19.64 16.90 9.18
CA ILE A 647 -19.94 16.52 7.80
C ILE A 647 -19.95 14.99 7.67
N ASP A 648 -21.00 14.44 7.05
CA ASP A 648 -21.21 13.00 6.87
C ASP A 648 -20.53 12.42 5.62
N ARG A 649 -20.49 13.22 4.53
CA ARG A 649 -19.89 12.85 3.24
C ARG A 649 -19.23 14.05 2.60
N ILE A 650 -18.12 13.83 1.89
CA ILE A 650 -17.57 14.81 0.95
C ILE A 650 -17.59 14.21 -0.44
N PHE A 651 -18.21 14.91 -1.39
CA PHE A 651 -18.22 14.57 -2.81
C PHE A 651 -17.31 15.54 -3.56
N THR A 652 -16.41 15.05 -4.40
CA THR A 652 -15.55 15.91 -5.23
C THR A 652 -15.57 15.53 -6.69
N ARG A 653 -16.11 16.42 -7.53
CA ARG A 653 -15.88 16.41 -8.98
C ARG A 653 -14.83 17.47 -9.31
N ILE A 654 -13.56 17.14 -9.08
CA ILE A 654 -12.43 18.00 -9.45
C ILE A 654 -11.80 17.43 -10.73
N GLY A 655 -11.49 18.31 -11.68
CA GLY A 655 -11.20 17.96 -13.08
C GLY A 655 -10.33 16.72 -13.27
N ALA A 656 -10.91 15.68 -13.89
CA ALA A 656 -10.24 14.41 -14.09
C ALA A 656 -9.02 14.54 -15.02
N ALA A 657 -7.96 13.78 -14.73
CA ALA A 657 -7.04 13.33 -15.77
C ALA A 657 -7.76 12.28 -16.64
N ASP A 658 -7.52 12.29 -17.95
CA ASP A 658 -8.25 11.43 -18.89
C ASP A 658 -8.10 9.93 -18.57
N ASP A 659 -9.21 9.24 -18.27
CA ASP A 659 -9.23 7.77 -18.23
C ASP A 659 -9.37 7.20 -19.64
N LEU A 660 -8.33 7.44 -20.44
CA LEU A 660 -8.15 6.87 -21.79
C LEU A 660 -8.03 5.33 -21.78
N ILE A 661 -7.91 4.70 -20.61
CA ILE A 661 -7.72 3.26 -20.44
C ILE A 661 -9.07 2.56 -20.26
N GLY A 662 -9.99 3.14 -19.47
CA GLY A 662 -11.34 2.61 -19.26
C GLY A 662 -12.30 2.77 -20.44
N GLY A 663 -11.91 3.48 -21.52
CA GLY A 663 -12.70 3.63 -22.74
C GLY A 663 -14.00 4.46 -22.59
N GLN A 664 -14.21 5.06 -21.41
CA GLN A 664 -15.35 5.92 -21.11
C GLN A 664 -15.10 7.36 -21.57
N SER A 665 -16.16 8.05 -22.00
CA SER A 665 -16.07 9.51 -22.20
C SER A 665 -15.86 10.20 -20.86
N THR A 666 -14.98 11.20 -20.80
CA THR A 666 -14.76 12.03 -19.60
C THR A 666 -16.05 12.66 -19.09
N PHE A 667 -16.98 12.99 -19.99
CA PHE A 667 -18.33 13.47 -19.70
C PHE A 667 -19.26 12.39 -19.14
N MET A 668 -19.10 11.11 -19.54
CA MET A 668 -19.90 10.01 -19.00
C MET A 668 -19.51 9.72 -17.54
N VAL A 669 -18.21 9.72 -17.25
CA VAL A 669 -17.70 9.63 -15.86
C VAL A 669 -18.19 10.82 -15.03
N GLU A 670 -18.13 12.03 -15.59
CA GLU A 670 -18.64 13.26 -14.96
C GLU A 670 -20.14 13.17 -14.61
N MET A 671 -20.99 12.64 -15.50
CA MET A 671 -22.41 12.43 -15.21
C MET A 671 -22.65 11.31 -14.19
N ALA A 672 -21.84 10.25 -14.19
CA ALA A 672 -21.93 9.18 -13.19
C ALA A 672 -21.55 9.66 -11.78
N ASP A 673 -20.50 10.49 -11.64
CA ASP A 673 -20.12 11.13 -10.38
C ASP A 673 -21.28 11.99 -9.84
N ILE A 674 -21.92 12.78 -10.72
CA ILE A 674 -23.07 13.63 -10.38
C ILE A 674 -24.31 12.79 -10.00
N GLN A 675 -24.58 11.65 -10.66
CA GLN A 675 -25.67 10.76 -10.27
C GLN A 675 -25.44 10.18 -8.86
N VAL A 676 -24.24 9.68 -8.56
CA VAL A 676 -23.92 9.14 -7.22
C VAL A 676 -24.03 10.23 -6.16
N MET A 677 -23.64 11.46 -6.48
CA MET A 677 -23.81 12.63 -5.63
C MET A 677 -25.29 12.95 -5.35
N THR A 678 -26.15 13.03 -6.37
CA THR A 678 -27.57 13.36 -6.18
C THR A 678 -28.37 12.26 -5.51
N GLU A 679 -28.00 10.98 -5.69
CA GLU A 679 -28.62 9.85 -4.99
C GLU A 679 -28.24 9.75 -3.51
N ARG A 680 -27.11 10.33 -3.07
CA ARG A 680 -26.46 9.99 -1.78
C ARG A 680 -26.06 11.17 -0.89
N ALA A 681 -26.06 12.39 -1.39
CA ALA A 681 -25.79 13.56 -0.55
C ALA A 681 -26.94 13.83 0.43
N THR A 682 -26.61 14.35 1.60
CA THR A 682 -27.57 14.77 2.63
C THR A 682 -27.35 16.25 2.96
N PRO A 683 -28.26 16.93 3.67
CA PRO A 683 -28.05 18.32 4.12
C PRO A 683 -26.78 18.56 4.96
N ARG A 684 -26.14 17.49 5.48
CA ARG A 684 -24.86 17.53 6.21
C ARG A 684 -23.63 17.37 5.32
N SER A 685 -23.80 16.97 4.07
CA SER A 685 -22.68 16.70 3.15
C SER A 685 -22.05 17.99 2.63
N LEU A 686 -20.81 17.86 2.13
CA LEU A 686 -20.09 18.90 1.40
C LEU A 686 -19.85 18.45 -0.05
N ILE A 687 -20.40 19.21 -0.99
CA ILE A 687 -20.23 19.03 -2.44
C ILE A 687 -19.14 20.00 -2.94
N ILE A 688 -18.21 19.49 -3.74
CA ILE A 688 -17.24 20.29 -4.50
C ILE A 688 -17.34 19.92 -5.97
N ILE A 689 -17.63 20.92 -6.80
CA ILE A 689 -17.76 20.79 -8.26
C ILE A 689 -16.79 21.77 -8.91
N ASP A 690 -15.87 21.29 -9.75
CA ASP A 690 -14.89 22.12 -10.48
C ASP A 690 -15.12 22.04 -11.99
N GLU A 691 -15.73 23.10 -12.52
CA GLU A 691 -15.85 23.38 -13.96
C GLU A 691 -16.67 22.34 -14.74
N LEU A 692 -17.76 21.87 -14.11
CA LEU A 692 -18.76 20.92 -14.64
C LEU A 692 -19.26 21.27 -16.05
N GLY A 693 -19.47 20.24 -16.86
CA GLY A 693 -20.10 20.33 -18.17
C GLY A 693 -19.12 20.63 -19.32
N ARG A 694 -17.80 20.61 -19.06
CA ARG A 694 -16.77 20.87 -20.08
C ARG A 694 -16.61 19.81 -21.15
N GLY A 695 -17.08 18.59 -20.93
CA GLY A 695 -16.94 17.47 -21.86
C GLY A 695 -17.93 17.47 -23.04
N THR A 696 -18.79 18.49 -23.20
CA THR A 696 -19.84 18.55 -24.22
C THR A 696 -20.00 19.95 -24.83
N SER A 697 -21.03 20.20 -25.63
CA SER A 697 -21.31 21.52 -26.21
C SER A 697 -21.58 22.57 -25.12
N THR A 698 -21.15 23.82 -25.35
CA THR A 698 -21.24 24.91 -24.36
C THR A 698 -22.66 25.10 -23.82
N SER A 699 -23.67 25.02 -24.69
CA SER A 699 -25.08 25.16 -24.31
C SER A 699 -25.61 24.01 -23.47
N GLU A 700 -25.26 22.76 -23.80
CA GLU A 700 -25.70 21.58 -23.03
C GLU A 700 -24.97 21.51 -21.70
N GLY A 701 -23.65 21.74 -21.70
CA GLY A 701 -22.81 21.76 -20.50
C GLY A 701 -23.25 22.82 -19.50
N MET A 702 -23.57 24.02 -19.97
CA MET A 702 -24.12 25.11 -19.15
C MET A 702 -25.51 24.77 -18.60
N SER A 703 -26.40 24.21 -19.43
CA SER A 703 -27.77 23.84 -19.02
C SER A 703 -27.76 22.73 -17.96
N ILE A 704 -26.87 21.75 -18.10
CA ILE A 704 -26.69 20.67 -17.13
C ILE A 704 -26.04 21.19 -15.85
N ALA A 705 -25.03 22.06 -15.94
CA ALA A 705 -24.42 22.68 -14.77
C ALA A 705 -25.44 23.52 -13.97
N GLN A 706 -26.30 24.28 -14.66
CA GLN A 706 -27.42 25.00 -14.04
C GLN A 706 -28.39 24.06 -13.33
N ALA A 707 -28.91 23.04 -14.03
CA ALA A 707 -29.88 22.10 -13.44
C ALA A 707 -29.31 21.34 -12.23
N VAL A 708 -28.01 21.05 -12.21
CA VAL A 708 -27.33 20.43 -11.05
C VAL A 708 -27.20 21.41 -9.89
N ILE A 709 -26.89 22.69 -10.13
CA ILE A 709 -26.86 23.73 -9.08
C ILE A 709 -28.26 23.91 -8.48
N GLU A 710 -29.29 24.02 -9.33
CA GLU A 710 -30.70 24.14 -8.92
C GLU A 710 -31.15 22.92 -8.09
N TYR A 711 -30.79 21.69 -8.50
CA TYR A 711 -31.11 20.47 -7.75
C TYR A 711 -30.42 20.43 -6.37
N VAL A 712 -29.13 20.79 -6.30
CA VAL A 712 -28.38 20.88 -5.03
C VAL A 712 -29.00 21.93 -4.10
N HIS A 713 -29.46 23.06 -4.65
CA HIS A 713 -30.09 24.14 -3.90
C HIS A 713 -31.49 23.75 -3.37
N HIS A 714 -32.36 23.20 -4.22
CA HIS A 714 -33.77 22.98 -3.89
C HIS A 714 -34.07 21.64 -3.22
N GLU A 715 -33.42 20.55 -3.64
CA GLU A 715 -33.77 19.19 -3.19
C GLU A 715 -32.82 18.67 -2.10
N ILE A 716 -31.53 19.02 -2.15
CA ILE A 716 -30.50 18.52 -1.21
C ILE A 716 -30.23 19.49 -0.05
N GLY A 717 -30.16 20.79 -0.33
CA GLY A 717 -29.92 21.84 0.68
C GLY A 717 -28.56 21.80 1.38
N CYS A 718 -27.61 20.99 0.90
CA CYS A 718 -26.29 20.79 1.49
C CYS A 718 -25.27 21.89 1.12
N LYS A 719 -24.07 21.84 1.72
CA LYS A 719 -23.01 22.83 1.43
C LYS A 719 -22.39 22.53 0.07
N ALA A 720 -22.29 23.52 -0.81
CA ALA A 720 -21.64 23.35 -2.10
C ALA A 720 -20.62 24.45 -2.42
N LEU A 721 -19.47 24.04 -2.94
CA LEU A 721 -18.51 24.91 -3.62
C LEU A 721 -18.54 24.55 -5.10
N VAL A 722 -19.04 25.47 -5.93
CA VAL A 722 -19.22 25.24 -7.38
C VAL A 722 -18.35 26.23 -8.14
N SER A 723 -17.22 25.75 -8.66
CA SER A 723 -16.36 26.51 -9.55
C SER A 723 -16.86 26.39 -10.99
N THR A 724 -16.99 27.51 -11.71
CA THR A 724 -17.49 27.52 -13.09
C THR A 724 -16.66 28.42 -14.00
N HIS A 725 -16.89 28.21 -15.31
CA HIS A 725 -16.34 28.98 -16.42
C HIS A 725 -17.44 29.53 -17.35
N PHE A 726 -18.69 29.11 -17.14
CA PHE A 726 -19.88 29.75 -17.70
C PHE A 726 -20.18 30.99 -16.85
N HIS A 727 -19.74 32.17 -17.29
CA HIS A 727 -19.99 33.43 -16.59
C HIS A 727 -21.48 33.78 -16.56
N GLU A 728 -22.23 33.26 -17.54
CA GLU A 728 -23.68 33.32 -17.68
C GLU A 728 -24.40 32.81 -16.42
N LEU A 729 -23.87 31.79 -15.73
CA LEU A 729 -24.48 31.21 -14.53
C LEU A 729 -24.47 32.15 -13.32
N ALA A 730 -23.76 33.29 -13.37
CA ALA A 730 -23.78 34.28 -12.29
C ALA A 730 -25.19 34.83 -12.01
N HIS A 731 -26.11 34.81 -12.99
CA HIS A 731 -27.49 35.28 -12.79
C HIS A 731 -28.29 34.44 -11.78
N LEU A 732 -27.82 33.24 -11.41
CA LEU A 732 -28.49 32.37 -10.43
C LEU A 732 -28.55 32.97 -9.01
N GLU A 733 -27.71 33.97 -8.69
CA GLU A 733 -27.80 34.75 -7.45
C GLU A 733 -29.05 35.65 -7.41
N GLU A 734 -29.72 35.89 -8.55
CA GLU A 734 -31.00 36.61 -8.61
C GLU A 734 -32.21 35.70 -8.40
N THR A 735 -32.05 34.37 -8.49
CA THR A 735 -33.15 33.39 -8.47
C THR A 735 -33.06 32.33 -7.36
N LEU A 736 -31.85 32.05 -6.85
CA LEU A 736 -31.60 31.04 -5.82
C LEU A 736 -31.19 31.74 -4.51
N GLU A 737 -32.13 31.85 -3.56
CA GLU A 737 -32.00 32.66 -2.33
C GLU A 737 -30.78 32.32 -1.45
N HIS A 738 -30.22 31.11 -1.57
CA HIS A 738 -29.04 30.65 -0.82
C HIS A 738 -27.80 30.41 -1.70
N LEU A 739 -27.74 30.95 -2.92
CA LEU A 739 -26.54 30.99 -3.74
C LEU A 739 -25.86 32.37 -3.64
N GLN A 740 -24.53 32.40 -3.51
CA GLN A 740 -23.75 33.64 -3.60
C GLN A 740 -22.60 33.54 -4.61
N ASN A 741 -22.43 34.58 -5.41
CA ASN A 741 -21.33 34.72 -6.35
C ASN A 741 -20.05 35.15 -5.63
N PHE A 742 -18.95 34.48 -5.98
CA PHE A 742 -17.59 34.87 -5.63
C PHE A 742 -16.69 34.80 -6.87
N SER A 743 -15.56 35.49 -6.81
CA SER A 743 -14.53 35.43 -7.84
C SER A 743 -13.13 35.40 -7.23
N MET A 744 -12.19 34.78 -7.95
CA MET A 744 -10.76 34.89 -7.61
C MET A 744 -10.22 36.22 -8.10
N ALA A 745 -9.75 37.06 -7.18
CA ALA A 745 -9.34 38.43 -7.46
C ALA A 745 -8.15 38.52 -8.42
N VAL A 746 -8.30 39.43 -9.39
CA VAL A 746 -7.36 39.70 -10.48
C VAL A 746 -6.94 41.17 -10.41
N LYS A 747 -5.66 41.47 -10.64
CA LYS A 747 -5.17 42.84 -10.75
C LYS A 747 -4.42 43.08 -12.05
N GLU A 748 -4.95 43.97 -12.88
CA GLU A 748 -4.29 44.47 -14.08
C GLU A 748 -3.26 45.56 -13.75
N SER A 749 -2.20 45.67 -14.56
CA SER A 749 -1.09 46.60 -14.37
C SER A 749 -0.38 46.89 -15.70
N GLY A 750 -1.10 47.53 -16.64
CA GLY A 750 -0.74 47.54 -18.06
C GLY A 750 -0.99 46.16 -18.66
N ASP A 751 -0.14 45.73 -19.60
CA ASP A 751 -0.24 44.42 -20.29
C ASP A 751 0.09 43.20 -19.38
N LYS A 752 -0.04 43.36 -18.06
CA LYS A 752 0.26 42.35 -17.05
C LYS A 752 -0.88 42.16 -16.08
N VAL A 753 -1.39 40.93 -16.04
CA VAL A 753 -2.45 40.51 -15.14
C VAL A 753 -1.84 39.67 -14.02
N HIS A 754 -2.04 40.10 -12.78
CA HIS A 754 -1.56 39.45 -11.58
C HIS A 754 -2.72 38.74 -10.86
N PHE A 755 -2.69 37.41 -10.84
CA PHE A 755 -3.64 36.61 -10.06
C PHE A 755 -3.34 36.76 -8.56
N LEU A 756 -4.22 37.42 -7.82
CA LEU A 756 -4.01 37.70 -6.40
C LEU A 756 -4.28 36.48 -5.49
N ARG A 757 -4.97 35.45 -6.03
CA ARG A 757 -5.37 34.23 -5.30
C ARG A 757 -6.18 34.48 -4.02
N LYS A 758 -6.81 35.65 -3.93
CA LYS A 758 -7.76 36.02 -2.87
C LYS A 758 -9.18 35.90 -3.41
N LEU A 759 -10.04 35.18 -2.73
CA LEU A 759 -11.47 35.10 -3.02
C LEU A 759 -12.16 36.41 -2.58
N VAL A 760 -13.01 36.97 -3.44
CA VAL A 760 -13.80 38.18 -3.18
C VAL A 760 -15.26 37.96 -3.60
N PRO A 761 -16.25 38.62 -2.94
CA PRO A 761 -17.65 38.54 -3.36
C PRO A 761 -17.89 39.14 -4.75
N GLY A 762 -18.93 38.65 -5.43
CA GLY A 762 -19.34 39.07 -6.76
C GLY A 762 -18.65 38.29 -7.90
N ALA A 763 -19.35 38.18 -9.02
CA ALA A 763 -18.88 37.43 -10.19
C ALA A 763 -17.79 38.16 -10.98
N ALA A 764 -16.93 37.40 -11.67
CA ALA A 764 -15.89 37.93 -12.52
C ALA A 764 -16.46 38.55 -13.81
N SER A 765 -16.20 39.85 -14.02
CA SER A 765 -16.75 40.65 -15.12
C SER A 765 -16.28 40.26 -16.53
N THR A 766 -15.16 39.56 -16.66
CA THR A 766 -14.51 39.22 -17.93
C THR A 766 -13.75 37.89 -17.83
N SER A 767 -13.56 37.21 -18.98
CA SER A 767 -12.75 36.00 -19.09
C SER A 767 -11.35 36.30 -19.60
N TYR A 768 -10.33 35.91 -18.83
CA TYR A 768 -8.91 36.19 -19.13
C TYR A 768 -8.25 35.08 -19.97
N GLY A 769 -9.02 34.23 -20.65
CA GLY A 769 -8.50 33.08 -21.40
C GLY A 769 -7.48 33.46 -22.48
N ILE A 770 -7.72 34.55 -23.22
CA ILE A 770 -6.79 35.07 -24.24
C ILE A 770 -5.51 35.60 -23.57
N TYR A 771 -5.61 36.22 -22.39
CA TYR A 771 -4.44 36.68 -21.65
C TYR A 771 -3.57 35.52 -21.13
N CYS A 772 -4.19 34.42 -20.68
CA CYS A 772 -3.45 33.21 -20.31
C CYS A 772 -2.68 32.62 -21.51
N ALA A 773 -3.21 32.73 -22.73
CA ALA A 773 -2.49 32.35 -23.95
C ALA A 773 -1.31 33.30 -24.26
N GLN A 774 -1.45 34.61 -24.00
CA GLN A 774 -0.37 35.57 -24.10
C GLN A 774 0.76 35.28 -23.09
N LEU A 775 0.42 34.94 -21.83
CA LEU A 775 1.40 34.48 -20.83
C LEU A 775 2.10 33.16 -21.22
N ALA A 776 1.40 32.26 -21.92
CA ALA A 776 1.99 31.03 -22.45
C ALA A 776 2.92 31.26 -23.66
N GLY A 777 3.07 32.51 -24.12
CA GLY A 777 3.98 32.89 -25.21
C GLY A 777 3.42 32.64 -26.61
N LEU A 778 2.09 32.59 -26.78
CA LEU A 778 1.51 32.50 -28.13
C LEU A 778 1.79 33.78 -28.95
N PRO A 779 2.06 33.67 -30.27
CA PRO A 779 2.29 34.82 -31.14
C PRO A 779 1.17 35.86 -31.09
N GLU A 780 1.55 37.15 -31.09
CA GLU A 780 0.62 38.29 -31.04
C GLU A 780 -0.45 38.24 -32.14
N SER A 781 -0.10 37.76 -33.34
CA SER A 781 -1.05 37.58 -34.45
C SER A 781 -2.19 36.59 -34.17
N ILE A 782 -2.02 35.68 -33.20
CA ILE A 782 -3.09 34.80 -32.71
C ILE A 782 -3.90 35.52 -31.63
N ILE A 783 -3.24 36.28 -30.74
CA ILE A 783 -3.87 37.06 -29.66
C ILE A 783 -4.78 38.15 -30.24
N ASP A 784 -4.28 38.96 -31.19
CA ASP A 784 -5.04 39.97 -31.92
C ASP A 784 -6.24 39.37 -32.65
N ARG A 785 -6.04 38.20 -33.27
CA ARG A 785 -7.10 37.49 -33.98
C ARG A 785 -8.16 36.94 -33.02
N ALA A 786 -7.78 36.46 -31.85
CA ALA A 786 -8.69 35.98 -30.82
C ALA A 786 -9.52 37.14 -30.24
N ASN A 787 -8.89 38.26 -29.89
CA ASN A 787 -9.57 39.48 -29.45
C ASN A 787 -10.57 39.97 -30.53
N GLY A 788 -10.12 40.05 -31.78
CA GLY A 788 -10.96 40.40 -32.93
C GLY A 788 -12.00 39.34 -33.34
N ILE A 789 -12.08 38.20 -32.64
CA ILE A 789 -13.21 37.26 -32.70
C ILE A 789 -14.14 37.50 -31.50
N LEU A 790 -13.58 37.56 -30.29
CA LEU A 790 -14.31 37.77 -29.04
C LEU A 790 -15.22 39.00 -29.11
N SER A 791 -14.69 40.18 -29.48
CA SER A 791 -15.49 41.41 -29.55
C SER A 791 -16.59 41.39 -30.60
N ARG A 792 -16.53 40.51 -31.61
CA ARG A 792 -17.64 40.29 -32.57
C ARG A 792 -18.69 39.33 -32.01
N MET A 793 -18.31 38.39 -31.15
CA MET A 793 -19.25 37.51 -30.44
C MET A 793 -19.98 38.29 -29.34
N GLU A 794 -19.26 39.10 -28.55
CA GLU A 794 -19.85 40.00 -27.54
C GLU A 794 -20.87 40.96 -28.16
N GLN A 795 -20.53 41.58 -29.29
CA GLN A 795 -21.46 42.43 -30.06
C GLN A 795 -22.70 41.65 -30.52
N ALA A 796 -22.54 40.44 -31.07
CA ALA A 796 -23.66 39.62 -31.52
C ALA A 796 -24.59 39.18 -30.35
N SER A 797 -24.01 38.81 -29.20
CA SER A 797 -24.78 38.50 -27.98
C SER A 797 -25.57 39.71 -27.49
N SER A 798 -24.94 40.90 -27.46
CA SER A 798 -25.60 42.13 -26.98
C SER A 798 -26.83 42.54 -27.80
N THR A 799 -26.83 42.28 -29.11
CA THR A 799 -27.99 42.57 -29.98
C THR A 799 -29.17 41.62 -29.75
N VAL A 800 -28.95 40.37 -29.31
CA VAL A 800 -30.02 39.40 -29.06
C VAL A 800 -30.76 39.69 -27.75
N VAL A 801 -30.04 40.14 -26.70
CA VAL A 801 -30.64 40.52 -25.42
C VAL A 801 -31.51 41.77 -25.56
N ALA A 802 -31.12 42.73 -26.41
CA ALA A 802 -31.88 43.95 -26.63
C ALA A 802 -33.30 43.67 -27.19
N ASP A 803 -33.45 42.73 -28.11
CA ASP A 803 -34.70 42.48 -28.85
C ASP A 803 -35.79 41.75 -28.03
N GLN A 804 -35.45 41.22 -26.84
CA GLN A 804 -36.44 40.72 -25.88
C GLN A 804 -37.06 41.82 -25.02
N SER A 805 -36.39 42.98 -24.88
CA SER A 805 -36.87 44.08 -24.02
C SER A 805 -38.00 44.91 -24.63
N THR A 806 -38.17 44.87 -25.95
CA THR A 806 -39.03 45.77 -26.75
C THR A 806 -40.50 45.32 -26.88
N ILE A 807 -40.87 44.13 -26.39
CA ILE A 807 -42.23 43.58 -26.56
C ILE A 807 -43.19 44.03 -25.42
N SER A 808 -42.67 44.51 -24.29
CA SER A 808 -43.45 44.80 -23.06
C SER A 808 -44.09 46.20 -23.00
N SER A 809 -44.60 46.74 -24.10
CA SER A 809 -45.29 48.05 -24.10
C SER A 809 -46.36 48.21 -25.19
N ALA A 810 -47.47 47.46 -25.09
CA ALA A 810 -48.68 47.67 -25.90
C ALA A 810 -49.93 47.82 -25.00
N THR A 811 -50.65 48.94 -25.15
CA THR A 811 -51.66 49.41 -24.19
C THR A 811 -53.01 48.70 -24.28
N ARG A 812 -53.62 48.39 -23.13
CA ARG A 812 -55.06 48.01 -23.05
C ARG A 812 -55.97 49.21 -23.33
N PRO A 813 -57.10 49.01 -24.03
CA PRO A 813 -58.39 49.59 -23.69
C PRO A 813 -59.28 48.56 -22.97
N ALA A 814 -60.29 49.04 -22.25
CA ALA A 814 -61.14 48.21 -21.37
C ALA A 814 -62.56 48.02 -21.92
N HIS A 815 -63.23 46.95 -21.47
CA HIS A 815 -64.69 46.90 -21.28
C HIS A 815 -65.04 46.00 -20.09
N THR A 816 -66.28 46.07 -19.62
CA THR A 816 -66.61 45.92 -18.19
C THR A 816 -67.83 45.02 -17.96
N GLU A 817 -67.76 44.16 -16.94
CA GLU A 817 -68.89 43.43 -16.30
C GLU A 817 -69.66 42.41 -17.19
N GLN A 818 -70.38 41.42 -16.64
CA GLN A 818 -70.87 41.21 -15.27
C GLN A 818 -70.98 39.70 -14.88
N HIS A 819 -71.41 39.42 -13.63
CA HIS A 819 -71.76 38.12 -13.03
C HIS A 819 -72.67 37.19 -13.87
N GLN A 820 -72.82 35.86 -13.64
CA GLN A 820 -72.35 34.90 -12.61
C GLN A 820 -72.19 33.49 -13.29
N THR A 821 -72.17 32.27 -12.71
CA THR A 821 -72.54 31.68 -11.39
C THR A 821 -71.71 30.39 -11.12
N THR A 822 -71.68 29.87 -9.89
CA THR A 822 -71.05 28.58 -9.52
C THR A 822 -71.99 27.37 -9.62
N SER A 823 -71.50 26.17 -10.00
CA SER A 823 -71.49 24.98 -9.10
C SER A 823 -71.02 23.64 -9.71
N HIS A 824 -70.41 22.82 -8.84
CA HIS A 824 -70.53 21.35 -8.69
C HIS A 824 -69.83 20.28 -9.57
N TYR A 825 -69.11 19.42 -8.83
CA TYR A 825 -68.94 17.96 -8.95
C TYR A 825 -67.93 17.36 -9.94
N SER A 826 -67.75 16.04 -9.82
CA SER A 826 -66.43 15.38 -9.83
C SER A 826 -66.43 13.97 -10.45
N SER A 827 -65.22 13.44 -10.61
CA SER A 827 -64.83 12.01 -10.65
C SER A 827 -65.00 11.22 -11.95
N ASN A 828 -63.96 10.41 -12.20
CA ASN A 828 -63.89 9.14 -12.92
C ASN A 828 -64.46 9.04 -14.35
N TYR A 829 -63.64 8.51 -15.27
CA TYR A 829 -64.07 7.37 -16.09
C TYR A 829 -62.90 6.44 -16.44
N LYS A 830 -63.24 5.16 -16.67
CA LYS A 830 -62.36 4.11 -17.17
C LYS A 830 -62.84 3.60 -18.53
N GLU A 831 -61.98 2.83 -19.17
CA GLU A 831 -62.08 2.11 -20.45
C GLU A 831 -63.47 1.54 -20.83
N SER A 832 -63.79 1.55 -22.14
CA SER A 832 -64.59 0.50 -22.80
C SER A 832 -64.23 0.39 -24.29
N SER A 833 -64.49 -0.77 -24.92
CA SER A 833 -63.82 -1.22 -26.17
C SER A 833 -64.77 -1.82 -27.23
N SER A 834 -64.18 -2.36 -28.31
CA SER A 834 -64.69 -3.47 -29.19
C SER A 834 -65.61 -3.09 -30.38
N PRO A 835 -65.87 -4.01 -31.35
CA PRO A 835 -65.13 -5.19 -31.87
C PRO A 835 -64.91 -5.10 -33.44
N ILE A 836 -64.49 -6.08 -34.30
CA ILE A 836 -64.96 -7.46 -34.61
C ILE A 836 -63.98 -8.23 -35.56
N ALA A 837 -63.74 -9.53 -35.29
CA ALA A 837 -63.41 -10.71 -36.17
C ALA A 837 -62.26 -10.74 -37.23
N GLU A 838 -61.70 -11.90 -37.67
CA GLU A 838 -61.42 -13.26 -37.09
C GLU A 838 -60.60 -14.14 -38.10
N LYS A 839 -59.91 -15.21 -37.61
CA LYS A 839 -59.28 -16.36 -38.35
C LYS A 839 -57.98 -16.05 -39.15
N SER A 840 -57.01 -16.96 -39.37
CA SER A 840 -56.56 -18.26 -38.80
C SER A 840 -55.29 -18.69 -39.58
N ALA A 841 -54.33 -19.53 -39.14
CA ALA A 841 -54.17 -20.40 -37.96
C ALA A 841 -52.69 -20.42 -37.49
N ALA A 842 -52.11 -21.59 -37.11
CA ALA A 842 -50.72 -21.73 -36.62
C ALA A 842 -49.95 -22.91 -37.25
N LEU A 843 -48.60 -22.83 -37.29
CA LEU A 843 -47.63 -23.95 -37.31
C LEU A 843 -46.20 -23.41 -37.04
N SER A 844 -45.29 -24.30 -36.62
CA SER A 844 -43.95 -23.99 -36.08
C SER A 844 -42.81 -24.50 -37.01
N PRO A 845 -41.51 -24.31 -36.70
CA PRO A 845 -40.46 -24.08 -37.72
C PRO A 845 -39.73 -25.33 -38.23
N ASP A 846 -39.01 -25.20 -39.36
CA ASP A 846 -37.66 -25.79 -39.54
C ASP A 846 -36.89 -25.28 -40.80
N THR A 847 -35.66 -25.76 -40.99
CA THR A 847 -34.78 -25.73 -42.20
C THR A 847 -33.94 -24.48 -42.57
N SER A 848 -32.71 -24.47 -42.03
CA SER A 848 -31.40 -24.45 -42.74
C SER A 848 -31.24 -23.98 -44.20
N PHE A 849 -30.15 -23.25 -44.48
CA PHE A 849 -29.38 -23.32 -45.75
C PHE A 849 -27.86 -23.20 -45.49
N THR A 850 -27.04 -23.77 -46.37
CA THR A 850 -25.58 -24.01 -46.15
C THR A 850 -24.68 -23.52 -47.29
N ALA A 851 -23.39 -23.47 -46.99
CA ALA A 851 -22.25 -22.97 -47.79
C ALA A 851 -22.10 -23.48 -49.24
N ILE A 852 -21.29 -22.75 -50.01
CA ILE A 852 -20.56 -23.21 -51.19
C ILE A 852 -19.06 -22.90 -50.99
N ASP A 853 -18.20 -23.78 -51.46
CA ASP A 853 -16.73 -23.75 -51.38
C ASP A 853 -16.13 -23.90 -52.80
N THR A 854 -14.92 -23.36 -53.04
CA THR A 854 -14.14 -23.64 -54.26
C THR A 854 -12.64 -23.37 -54.07
N GLN A 855 -11.80 -24.28 -54.58
CA GLN A 855 -10.33 -24.26 -54.44
C GLN A 855 -9.57 -24.16 -55.79
N GLN A 856 -8.32 -23.68 -55.71
CA GLN A 856 -7.13 -24.10 -56.49
C GLN A 856 -6.98 -23.74 -57.99
N ILE A 857 -5.77 -24.07 -58.51
CA ILE A 857 -5.16 -23.83 -59.86
C ILE A 857 -4.48 -22.44 -59.93
N GLU A 858 -3.14 -22.26 -59.89
CA GLU A 858 -2.00 -22.80 -60.69
C GLU A 858 -2.07 -22.36 -62.18
N ASP A 859 -1.00 -22.03 -62.94
CA ASP A 859 0.44 -22.22 -62.75
C ASP A 859 1.32 -21.22 -63.58
N GLN A 860 2.64 -21.30 -63.43
CA GLN A 860 3.79 -20.78 -64.22
C GLN A 860 3.59 -20.08 -65.60
N TYR A 861 4.32 -18.97 -65.89
CA TYR A 861 5.63 -18.98 -66.61
C TYR A 861 6.24 -17.62 -67.08
N THR A 862 7.60 -17.57 -67.07
CA THR A 862 8.55 -16.76 -67.89
C THR A 862 8.67 -15.22 -67.81
N LYS A 863 9.90 -14.80 -67.45
CA LYS A 863 10.63 -13.56 -67.85
C LYS A 863 10.97 -13.57 -69.37
N PRO A 864 11.47 -12.47 -69.99
CA PRO A 864 11.99 -11.20 -69.43
C PRO A 864 11.26 -9.95 -69.99
N THR A 865 11.67 -8.67 -69.88
CA THR A 865 12.93 -7.94 -69.54
C THR A 865 12.55 -6.50 -69.08
N SER A 866 13.33 -5.59 -68.49
CA SER A 866 14.79 -5.54 -68.19
C SER A 866 15.15 -4.67 -66.94
N LYS A 867 16.04 -3.68 -67.12
CA LYS A 867 16.54 -2.63 -66.20
C LYS A 867 15.43 -1.59 -65.89
N ASN A 868 15.42 -0.86 -64.77
CA ASN A 868 16.55 -0.30 -64.01
C ASN A 868 16.20 -0.02 -62.53
N LYS A 869 17.19 -0.12 -61.63
CA LYS A 869 17.38 0.49 -60.27
C LYS A 869 16.10 0.88 -59.47
N ALA A 870 15.75 0.20 -58.36
CA ALA A 870 16.45 0.08 -57.05
C ALA A 870 16.33 1.37 -56.17
N GLN A 871 16.17 1.28 -54.84
CA GLN A 871 16.45 0.14 -53.95
C GLN A 871 15.48 0.05 -52.75
N ASP A 872 15.24 -1.16 -52.23
CA ASP A 872 14.04 -1.54 -51.48
C ASP A 872 14.17 -1.57 -49.94
N VAL A 873 13.02 -1.79 -49.29
CA VAL A 873 12.86 -2.04 -47.85
C VAL A 873 12.24 -3.43 -47.64
N VAL A 874 12.58 -4.06 -46.50
CA VAL A 874 11.76 -4.92 -45.60
C VAL A 874 12.49 -6.21 -45.15
N GLN A 875 12.07 -6.69 -43.98
CA GLN A 875 12.38 -7.90 -43.19
C GLN A 875 12.40 -9.23 -44.02
N MET A 876 12.78 -10.42 -43.50
CA MET A 876 12.76 -10.98 -42.13
C MET A 876 13.91 -11.95 -41.84
N SER A 877 14.03 -12.35 -40.56
CA SER A 877 14.77 -13.52 -40.07
C SER A 877 14.12 -14.85 -40.45
N ILE A 878 14.94 -15.91 -40.56
CA ILE A 878 14.58 -17.32 -40.27
C ILE A 878 15.84 -18.06 -39.83
N PHE A 879 15.69 -19.11 -39.01
CA PHE A 879 16.82 -19.85 -38.43
C PHE A 879 17.62 -20.68 -39.46
N GLY A 880 18.91 -20.82 -39.19
CA GLY A 880 19.82 -21.75 -39.85
C GLY A 880 21.17 -21.71 -39.14
N ASP A 881 21.56 -22.80 -38.49
CA ASP A 881 22.82 -22.91 -37.74
C ASP A 881 23.99 -23.23 -38.68
N GLU A 882 25.11 -22.50 -38.57
CA GLU A 882 26.48 -23.02 -38.64
C GLU A 882 27.49 -21.90 -38.25
N GLU A 883 28.57 -22.26 -37.57
CA GLU A 883 29.59 -21.31 -37.10
C GLU A 883 30.63 -21.01 -38.21
N GLU A 884 30.79 -19.75 -38.61
CA GLU A 884 32.08 -19.29 -39.15
C GLU A 884 32.38 -17.81 -38.82
N THR A 885 33.56 -17.54 -38.27
CA THR A 885 33.94 -16.23 -37.69
C THR A 885 34.35 -15.21 -38.74
N ILE A 886 33.43 -14.34 -39.15
CA ILE A 886 33.75 -13.15 -39.95
C ILE A 886 34.08 -11.98 -39.00
N GLN A 887 35.36 -11.61 -38.91
CA GLN A 887 35.82 -10.46 -38.13
C GLN A 887 35.38 -9.13 -38.77
N THR A 888 34.25 -8.59 -38.33
CA THR A 888 33.89 -7.18 -38.59
C THR A 888 34.68 -6.26 -37.67
N ILE A 889 35.69 -5.59 -38.23
CA ILE A 889 36.48 -4.58 -37.50
C ILE A 889 35.61 -3.33 -37.29
N ILE A 890 34.87 -3.32 -36.18
CA ILE A 890 34.25 -2.11 -35.65
C ILE A 890 35.40 -1.19 -35.21
N LYS A 891 35.45 0.02 -35.77
CA LYS A 891 36.27 1.10 -35.20
C LYS A 891 35.61 1.55 -33.90
N GLU A 892 36.07 0.98 -32.79
CA GLU A 892 35.75 1.49 -31.46
C GLU A 892 36.13 2.96 -31.35
N ASP A 893 35.28 3.74 -30.69
CA ASP A 893 35.57 5.12 -30.36
C ASP A 893 36.67 5.17 -29.27
N PRO A 894 37.83 5.82 -29.52
CA PRO A 894 38.91 5.90 -28.54
C PRO A 894 38.52 6.68 -27.27
N VAL A 895 37.54 7.59 -27.33
CA VAL A 895 37.03 8.32 -26.16
C VAL A 895 36.20 7.37 -25.30
N ALA A 896 35.28 6.61 -25.91
CA ALA A 896 34.48 5.61 -25.21
C ALA A 896 35.38 4.55 -24.54
N LYS A 897 36.45 4.11 -25.22
CA LYS A 897 37.40 3.14 -24.65
C LYS A 897 38.13 3.69 -23.42
N GLN A 898 38.59 4.94 -23.45
CA GLN A 898 39.19 5.59 -22.27
C GLN A 898 38.21 5.80 -21.11
N ILE A 899 36.92 6.03 -21.40
CA ILE A 899 35.88 6.15 -20.37
C ILE A 899 35.63 4.79 -19.68
N VAL A 900 35.48 3.71 -20.47
CA VAL A 900 35.32 2.35 -19.94
C VAL A 900 36.55 1.93 -19.13
N GLU A 901 37.76 2.20 -19.62
CA GLU A 901 39.01 1.88 -18.94
C GLU A 901 39.20 2.68 -17.64
N LEU A 902 38.75 3.94 -17.56
CA LEU A 902 38.71 4.68 -16.29
C LEU A 902 37.77 4.02 -15.28
N ILE A 903 36.55 3.67 -15.71
CA ILE A 903 35.52 3.09 -14.84
C ILE A 903 35.95 1.72 -14.32
N GLN A 904 36.50 0.85 -15.17
CA GLN A 904 36.98 -0.48 -14.79
C GLN A 904 38.14 -0.46 -13.79
N ASN A 905 38.98 0.58 -13.82
CA ASN A 905 40.11 0.74 -12.90
C ASN A 905 39.77 1.60 -11.65
N THR A 906 38.51 1.97 -11.45
CA THR A 906 38.07 2.78 -10.29
C THR A 906 37.56 1.89 -9.16
N ASP A 907 38.30 1.81 -8.05
CA ASP A 907 37.77 1.29 -6.79
C ASP A 907 37.02 2.39 -6.01
N ILE A 908 35.70 2.47 -6.23
CA ILE A 908 34.81 3.44 -5.59
C ILE A 908 34.76 3.22 -4.06
N MET A 909 34.95 2.00 -3.57
CA MET A 909 34.80 1.66 -2.15
C MET A 909 35.91 2.26 -1.27
N ASN A 910 37.05 2.63 -1.87
CA ASN A 910 38.19 3.24 -1.19
C ASN A 910 38.37 4.75 -1.51
N MET A 911 37.40 5.39 -2.16
CA MET A 911 37.44 6.84 -2.45
C MET A 911 36.68 7.67 -1.42
N THR A 912 37.19 8.88 -1.13
CA THR A 912 36.41 9.88 -0.39
C THR A 912 35.30 10.48 -1.28
N PRO A 913 34.19 10.98 -0.71
CA PRO A 913 33.09 11.57 -1.50
C PRO A 913 33.51 12.71 -2.43
N LEU A 914 34.55 13.48 -2.07
CA LEU A 914 35.10 14.55 -2.91
C LEU A 914 35.81 13.98 -4.15
N GLN A 915 36.60 12.92 -3.99
CA GLN A 915 37.28 12.24 -5.10
C GLN A 915 36.28 11.57 -6.05
N ALA A 916 35.23 10.94 -5.51
CA ALA A 916 34.14 10.37 -6.30
C ALA A 916 33.40 11.43 -7.13
N MET A 917 33.13 12.62 -6.56
CA MET A 917 32.54 13.73 -7.33
C MET A 917 33.49 14.34 -8.37
N GLN A 918 34.80 14.42 -8.10
CA GLN A 918 35.78 14.84 -9.10
C GLN A 918 35.84 13.85 -10.27
N LEU A 919 35.89 12.55 -10.00
CA LEU A 919 35.86 11.50 -11.03
C LEU A 919 34.59 11.57 -11.88
N LEU A 920 33.42 11.73 -11.27
CA LEU A 920 32.14 11.89 -11.98
C LEU A 920 32.13 13.14 -12.87
N ASN A 921 32.74 14.25 -12.42
CA ASN A 921 32.88 15.45 -13.22
C ASN A 921 33.85 15.24 -14.41
N ASP A 922 34.98 14.58 -14.21
CA ASP A 922 35.97 14.31 -15.26
C ASP A 922 35.43 13.33 -16.30
N LEU A 923 34.68 12.30 -15.89
CA LEU A 923 33.95 11.39 -16.78
C LEU A 923 32.89 12.16 -17.60
N LYS A 924 32.13 13.06 -16.97
CA LYS A 924 31.15 13.90 -17.66
C LYS A 924 31.82 14.83 -18.69
N VAL A 925 32.93 15.47 -18.36
CA VAL A 925 33.69 16.32 -19.29
C VAL A 925 34.20 15.49 -20.48
N LYS A 926 34.78 14.30 -20.23
CA LYS A 926 35.23 13.38 -21.29
C LYS A 926 34.10 12.86 -22.18
N ALA A 927 32.88 12.72 -21.66
CA ALA A 927 31.71 12.29 -22.43
C ALA A 927 31.00 13.44 -23.19
N THR A 928 31.54 14.67 -23.14
CA THR A 928 30.98 15.85 -23.82
C THR A 928 31.87 16.34 -24.98
N TYR A 929 32.94 15.61 -25.32
CA TYR A 929 33.93 15.91 -26.37
C TYR A 929 34.16 14.71 -27.28
#